data_AF-A0A8J5JWK2-F1
#
_entry.id   AF-A0A8J5JWK2-F1
#
_cell.length_a   1.000
_cell.length_b   1.000
_cell.length_c   1.000
_cell.angle_alpha   90.00
_cell.angle_beta   90.00
_cell.angle_gamma   90.00
#
_symmetry.space_group_name_H-M   'P 1'
#
loop_
_entity.id
_entity.type
_entity.pdbx_description
1 polymer ?
#
loop_
_entity_poly.entity_id
_entity_poly.type
_entity_poly.pdbx_seq_one_letter_code
_entity_poly.pdbx_strand_id
1 'polypeptide(L)'
;MYRDIYGNNRKRKMLLVMMMTLDASVVLCLPQTSGVGELLSVAGGGVGAVLEAVSQPTCSLILLTDGTTSPSTILKEESVVRGSPWGVGVFEVVVDGQDANETLVLLSHLLHQARQMKMVGNDLFLSQVRMESRCVRVVVTSHDLVFLATFAEWSLKGRLLVWATKLLVVTSLPLPQLHALLSSHWTFSMMNTILLNLEDTQPNLRVSVYTHLPYTPEGAQVVRAASWTPNRGFALTAGRLLFPPKFSNFHGATVNITALPFPPYWDVLKGPDNTTRYSGTDYYMLEAIAAALNFTIHVVPTNSWVEVAKRVEERVSFMATVFHNMLPERLERYDYSWVYEYGSLDFSMAQPGIKPQWQSLYYPLTDVVWAAVLLALLLTPVVLLLIIRVDEGGNNDVKITVGTVVQDVAGMLVGQNLPQRLPRTSSSRVLVATWLMFALIFGSAYRGNLTAFLTLPKYPPRAETLQELVSTADRITMPPYGAEFKNFFSKSDSQLFKRLGQLMHIVPSVNVGQQQAVDKKQAHLDTRRYQKLSIAKRFIGTDGTPKLYLGRESIIPGQSAWPIPHDAPFGPVLDRCLMAVIEAGLYEQWSKDLLFQAQVKSRKGQQQQHVAKKTDSDSSIRSLTTTHLQGAFLLLLLGLGIAGITFVVELLILRLLQASRGN
;
A
#
# COMPACT_ATOMS: atom_id res chain seq x y z
N MET A 1 3.02 36.52 4.26
CA MET A 1 3.67 37.12 5.44
C MET A 1 5.14 36.73 5.37
N TYR A 2 5.88 37.50 4.56
CA TYR A 2 7.33 37.42 4.36
C TYR A 2 8.01 38.27 5.44
N ARG A 3 9.29 37.98 5.71
CA ARG A 3 10.28 38.71 6.54
C ARG A 3 10.42 38.33 8.01
N ASP A 4 11.70 38.36 8.40
CA ASP A 4 12.25 38.50 9.75
C ASP A 4 12.54 37.25 10.58
N ILE A 5 13.51 36.42 10.14
CA ILE A 5 14.54 35.85 11.04
C ILE A 5 15.89 35.73 10.28
N TYR A 6 16.45 36.85 9.84
CA TYR A 6 17.89 36.96 9.55
C TYR A 6 18.51 37.94 10.57
N GLY A 7 18.49 37.50 11.83
CA GLY A 7 19.12 38.18 12.96
C GLY A 7 20.52 37.62 13.21
N ASN A 8 21.51 38.26 12.60
CA ASN A 8 22.85 38.52 13.13
C ASN A 8 23.34 37.61 14.28
N ASN A 9 24.01 36.51 13.95
CA ASN A 9 24.92 35.81 14.87
C ASN A 9 26.25 35.48 14.17
N ARG A 10 26.96 36.53 13.78
CA ARG A 10 28.43 36.50 13.71
C ARG A 10 28.96 36.41 15.14
N LYS A 11 29.30 35.21 15.63
CA LYS A 11 30.34 35.00 16.66
C LYS A 11 30.66 33.50 16.83
N ARG A 12 31.92 33.18 16.53
CA ARG A 12 32.69 31.96 16.89
C ARG A 12 32.16 30.61 16.37
N LYS A 13 32.60 30.24 15.16
CA LYS A 13 32.71 28.84 14.73
C LYS A 13 33.77 28.15 15.61
N MET A 14 33.32 27.28 16.51
CA MET A 14 34.20 26.37 17.24
C MET A 14 34.49 25.19 16.30
N LEU A 15 35.72 25.16 15.79
CA LEU A 15 36.24 24.05 15.01
C LEU A 15 36.50 22.90 15.99
N LEU A 16 35.58 21.95 16.10
CA LEU A 16 35.77 20.77 16.94
C LEU A 16 36.39 19.66 16.07
N VAL A 17 37.70 19.45 16.19
CA VAL A 17 38.38 18.24 15.73
C VAL A 17 38.30 17.25 16.88
N MET A 18 37.45 16.23 16.77
CA MET A 18 37.37 15.16 17.76
C MET A 18 38.22 14.00 17.25
N MET A 19 39.43 13.85 17.77
CA MET A 19 40.24 12.64 17.63
C MET A 19 39.87 11.71 18.78
N MET A 20 39.24 10.58 18.47
CA MET A 20 39.00 9.51 19.44
C MET A 20 39.94 8.35 19.09
N THR A 21 41.03 8.23 19.85
CA THR A 21 41.89 7.06 19.90
C THR A 21 41.37 6.14 20.99
N LEU A 22 40.93 4.92 20.65
CA LEU A 22 40.65 3.88 21.64
C LEU A 22 41.98 3.30 22.06
N ASP A 23 42.47 3.80 23.19
CA ASP A 23 43.80 3.47 23.71
C ASP A 23 43.78 2.11 24.41
N ALA A 24 44.56 1.17 23.88
CA ALA A 24 45.40 0.33 24.73
C ALA A 24 46.85 0.80 24.51
N SER A 25 47.28 1.73 25.36
CA SER A 25 48.67 2.17 25.56
C SER A 25 49.17 3.34 24.69
N VAL A 26 48.97 4.57 25.20
CA VAL A 26 49.78 5.74 24.84
C VAL A 26 51.26 5.44 25.15
N VAL A 27 52.05 5.27 24.09
CA VAL A 27 53.48 5.61 24.11
C VAL A 27 53.69 6.73 23.11
N LEU A 28 53.89 7.94 23.64
CA LEU A 28 54.58 9.03 22.96
C LEU A 28 55.99 8.54 22.58
N CYS A 29 56.14 8.02 21.37
CA CYS A 29 57.43 7.84 20.74
C CYS A 29 57.34 8.39 19.31
N LEU A 30 58.13 9.43 19.04
CA LEU A 30 58.69 9.65 17.72
C LEU A 30 59.66 8.48 17.45
N PRO A 31 59.52 7.74 16.35
CA PRO A 31 60.68 7.20 15.68
C PRO A 31 60.82 7.88 14.32
N GLN A 32 61.98 8.51 14.13
CA GLN A 32 62.55 8.63 12.80
C GLN A 32 62.68 7.22 12.22
N THR A 33 61.83 6.86 11.26
CA THR A 33 62.11 5.78 10.32
C THR A 33 62.16 6.37 8.92
N SER A 34 63.39 6.48 8.43
CA SER A 34 63.77 6.93 7.10
C SER A 34 63.09 6.06 6.03
N GLY A 35 62.35 6.69 5.11
CA GLY A 35 61.87 6.09 3.86
C GLY A 35 60.38 6.30 3.55
N VAL A 36 59.49 6.15 4.55
CA VAL A 36 58.02 6.16 4.34
C VAL A 36 57.37 7.54 4.60
N GLY A 37 58.06 8.41 5.36
CA GLY A 37 57.56 9.74 5.73
C GLY A 37 57.41 10.72 4.55
N GLU A 38 58.25 10.61 3.50
CA GLU A 38 58.13 11.46 2.31
C GLU A 38 56.90 11.11 1.48
N LEU A 39 56.60 9.82 1.30
CA LEU A 39 55.47 9.34 0.50
C LEU A 39 54.12 9.85 1.04
N LEU A 40 53.99 9.91 2.37
CA LEU A 40 52.76 10.33 3.07
C LEU A 40 52.56 11.85 3.05
N SER A 41 53.63 12.65 3.11
CA SER A 41 53.55 14.11 2.97
C SER A 41 53.07 14.53 1.57
N VAL A 42 53.50 13.78 0.55
CA VAL A 42 53.14 14.00 -0.85
C VAL A 42 51.75 13.41 -1.16
N ALA A 43 51.38 12.29 -0.54
CA ALA A 43 50.01 11.77 -0.57
C ALA A 43 49.00 12.75 0.02
N GLY A 44 49.37 13.51 1.06
CA GLY A 44 48.59 14.60 1.63
C GLY A 44 48.15 15.61 0.55
N GLY A 45 49.09 16.20 -0.18
CA GLY A 45 48.78 17.17 -1.25
C GLY A 45 47.95 16.60 -2.41
N GLY A 46 48.08 15.30 -2.71
CA GLY A 46 47.22 14.62 -3.69
C GLY A 46 45.78 14.42 -3.18
N VAL A 47 45.63 14.02 -1.92
CA VAL A 47 44.33 13.86 -1.24
C VAL A 47 43.64 15.22 -1.08
N GLY A 48 44.36 16.26 -0.68
CA GLY A 48 43.84 17.63 -0.59
C GLY A 48 43.36 18.18 -1.91
N ALA A 49 44.15 18.04 -2.97
CA ALA A 49 43.75 18.50 -4.30
C ALA A 49 42.47 17.79 -4.79
N VAL A 50 42.32 16.50 -4.50
CA VAL A 50 41.10 15.74 -4.81
C VAL A 50 39.92 16.21 -3.95
N LEU A 51 40.13 16.41 -2.65
CA LEU A 51 39.08 16.88 -1.74
C LEU A 51 38.66 18.33 -2.03
N GLU A 52 39.56 19.17 -2.53
CA GLU A 52 39.31 20.53 -2.98
C GLU A 52 38.51 20.54 -4.28
N ALA A 53 38.90 19.71 -5.27
CA ALA A 53 38.16 19.53 -6.52
C ALA A 53 36.74 18.96 -6.30
N VAL A 54 36.52 18.27 -5.18
CA VAL A 54 35.24 17.66 -4.78
C VAL A 54 34.51 18.52 -3.74
N SER A 55 35.12 19.63 -3.29
CA SER A 55 34.64 20.40 -2.15
C SER A 55 33.27 21.00 -2.45
N GLN A 56 32.31 20.71 -1.58
CA GLN A 56 31.02 21.37 -1.52
C GLN A 56 30.87 21.95 -0.11
N PRO A 57 30.45 23.22 0.03
CA PRO A 57 30.51 23.97 1.28
C PRO A 57 29.53 23.50 2.37
N THR A 58 28.91 22.33 2.23
CA THR A 58 27.86 21.82 3.14
C THR A 58 28.07 20.36 3.57
N CYS A 59 29.17 19.70 3.19
CA CYS A 59 29.38 18.28 3.48
C CYS A 59 30.25 18.05 4.73
N SER A 60 29.86 17.12 5.60
CA SER A 60 30.71 16.61 6.69
C SER A 60 31.81 15.68 6.14
N LEU A 61 32.91 15.52 6.90
CA LEU A 61 34.04 14.66 6.55
C LEU A 61 34.30 13.64 7.65
N ILE A 62 34.37 12.37 7.28
CA ILE A 62 34.76 11.26 8.16
C ILE A 62 36.05 10.66 7.60
N LEU A 63 37.11 10.64 8.41
CA LEU A 63 38.39 10.02 8.09
C LEU A 63 38.54 8.74 8.93
N LEU A 64 38.81 7.62 8.27
CA LEU A 64 39.03 6.31 8.88
C LEU A 64 40.41 5.82 8.49
N THR A 65 41.25 5.50 9.47
CA THR A 65 42.62 5.01 9.26
C THR A 65 42.87 3.73 10.05
N ASP A 66 43.78 2.89 9.58
CA ASP A 66 44.25 1.66 10.23
C ASP A 66 45.48 1.88 11.14
N GLY A 67 45.77 3.14 11.47
CA GLY A 67 46.96 3.53 12.26
C GLY A 67 48.28 3.53 11.49
N THR A 68 48.33 2.98 10.26
CA THR A 68 49.56 2.98 9.44
C THR A 68 49.87 4.35 8.82
N THR A 69 48.87 5.23 8.77
CA THR A 69 48.96 6.58 8.20
C THR A 69 48.53 7.62 9.22
N SER A 70 49.42 8.59 9.53
CA SER A 70 49.09 9.60 10.55
C SER A 70 47.98 10.54 10.02
N PRO A 71 46.82 10.64 10.71
CA PRO A 71 45.71 11.50 10.27
C PRO A 71 46.10 12.99 10.18
N SER A 72 47.15 13.36 10.92
CA SER A 72 47.71 14.72 10.99
C SER A 72 48.21 15.24 9.63
N THR A 73 48.56 14.36 8.69
CA THR A 73 49.13 14.78 7.39
C THR A 73 48.05 15.26 6.43
N ILE A 74 46.87 14.65 6.47
CA ILE A 74 45.69 15.01 5.65
C ILE A 74 44.98 16.24 6.26
N LEU A 75 44.97 16.36 7.59
CA LEU A 75 44.36 17.49 8.29
C LEU A 75 45.18 18.78 8.28
N LYS A 76 46.48 18.71 7.92
CA LYS A 76 47.35 19.89 7.81
C LYS A 76 46.98 20.81 6.63
N GLU A 77 46.21 20.32 5.66
CA GLU A 77 45.69 21.15 4.58
C GLU A 77 44.48 21.98 5.03
N GLU A 78 44.67 23.30 5.12
CA GLU A 78 43.61 24.25 5.45
C GLU A 78 42.36 24.14 4.54
N SER A 79 42.53 23.68 3.30
CA SER A 79 41.44 23.51 2.31
C SER A 79 40.43 22.43 2.74
N VAL A 80 40.90 21.33 3.34
CA VAL A 80 40.07 20.20 3.82
C VAL A 80 39.22 20.62 5.02
N VAL A 81 39.82 21.41 5.91
CA VAL A 81 39.19 21.93 7.13
C VAL A 81 38.20 23.06 6.82
N ARG A 82 38.53 23.97 5.89
CA ARG A 82 37.60 25.05 5.44
C ARG A 82 36.43 24.51 4.62
N GLY A 83 36.63 23.43 3.87
CA GLY A 83 35.62 22.80 3.03
C GLY A 83 34.58 21.96 3.76
N SER A 84 34.66 21.82 5.09
CA SER A 84 33.81 20.91 5.90
C SER A 84 33.16 21.62 7.10
N PRO A 85 32.25 22.58 6.89
CA PRO A 85 31.78 23.47 7.96
C PRO A 85 30.87 22.81 9.01
N TRP A 86 30.44 21.57 8.78
CA TRP A 86 29.57 20.79 9.67
C TRP A 86 30.36 19.79 10.56
N GLY A 87 31.69 19.78 10.49
CA GLY A 87 32.56 18.98 11.35
C GLY A 87 33.42 17.94 10.60
N VAL A 88 34.54 17.57 11.23
CA VAL A 88 35.47 16.53 10.78
C VAL A 88 35.61 15.48 11.89
N GLY A 89 35.25 14.24 11.60
CA GLY A 89 35.45 13.10 12.48
C GLY A 89 36.66 12.29 12.05
N VAL A 90 37.57 11.98 12.98
CA VAL A 90 38.73 11.12 12.72
C VAL A 90 38.65 9.89 13.62
N PHE A 91 38.67 8.73 12.98
CA PHE A 91 38.62 7.43 13.63
C PHE A 91 39.84 6.63 13.23
N GLU A 92 40.55 6.14 14.23
CA GLU A 92 41.76 5.34 14.04
C GLU A 92 41.52 3.95 14.64
N VAL A 93 41.75 2.91 13.82
CA VAL A 93 41.64 1.51 14.22
C VAL A 93 43.06 0.96 14.30
N VAL A 94 43.66 1.02 15.48
CA VAL A 94 44.98 0.40 15.72
C VAL A 94 44.75 -1.08 16.02
N VAL A 95 45.28 -1.95 15.17
CA VAL A 95 45.16 -3.40 15.34
C VAL A 95 46.49 -3.94 15.86
N ASP A 96 46.50 -4.40 17.12
CA ASP A 96 47.69 -4.94 17.80
C ASP A 96 47.69 -6.48 17.70
N GLY A 97 47.66 -7.03 16.48
CA GLY A 97 47.66 -8.49 16.24
C GLY A 97 46.91 -8.93 14.98
N GLN A 98 47.29 -10.07 14.39
CA GLN A 98 46.67 -10.63 13.17
C GLN A 98 45.28 -11.26 13.39
N ASP A 99 44.59 -10.99 14.50
CA ASP A 99 43.29 -11.57 14.78
C ASP A 99 42.18 -10.80 14.08
N ALA A 100 41.76 -11.30 12.92
CA ALA A 100 40.67 -10.74 12.12
C ALA A 100 39.38 -10.49 12.93
N ASN A 101 39.12 -11.30 13.97
CA ASN A 101 37.96 -11.15 14.85
C ASN A 101 38.02 -9.89 15.72
N GLU A 102 39.21 -9.46 16.16
CA GLU A 102 39.34 -8.23 16.95
C GLU A 102 39.16 -6.99 16.08
N THR A 103 39.76 -6.97 14.89
CA THR A 103 39.55 -5.93 13.88
C THR A 103 38.08 -5.77 13.51
N LEU A 104 37.35 -6.89 13.40
CA LEU A 104 35.91 -6.91 13.14
C LEU A 104 35.11 -6.24 14.27
N VAL A 105 35.40 -6.55 15.53
CA VAL A 105 34.69 -6.00 16.70
C VAL A 105 34.95 -4.50 16.84
N LEU A 106 36.22 -4.09 16.76
CA LEU A 106 36.64 -2.68 16.83
C LEU A 106 36.01 -1.84 15.72
N LEU A 107 36.04 -2.33 14.48
CA LEU A 107 35.45 -1.62 13.34
C LEU A 107 33.92 -1.50 13.48
N SER A 108 33.24 -2.55 13.95
CA SER A 108 31.79 -2.51 14.16
C SER A 108 31.39 -1.46 15.21
N HIS A 109 32.16 -1.34 16.29
CA HIS A 109 31.93 -0.36 17.35
C HIS A 109 32.20 1.08 16.86
N LEU A 110 33.28 1.28 16.12
CA LEU A 110 33.64 2.58 15.56
C LEU A 110 32.64 3.05 14.50
N LEU A 111 32.17 2.18 13.62
CA LEU A 111 31.13 2.51 12.65
C LEU A 111 29.81 2.87 13.34
N HIS A 112 29.49 2.21 14.46
CA HIS A 112 28.35 2.56 15.29
C HIS A 112 28.49 3.97 15.89
N GLN A 113 29.66 4.31 16.44
CA GLN A 113 29.94 5.65 16.97
C GLN A 113 29.96 6.72 15.86
N ALA A 114 30.56 6.44 14.71
CA ALA A 114 30.59 7.32 13.55
C ALA A 114 29.16 7.64 13.06
N ARG A 115 28.25 6.67 13.14
CA ARG A 115 26.82 6.87 12.85
C ARG A 115 26.10 7.71 13.93
N GLN A 116 26.53 7.62 15.19
CA GLN A 116 25.91 8.34 16.30
C GLN A 116 26.38 9.79 16.47
N MET A 117 27.46 10.22 15.79
CA MET A 117 27.98 11.60 15.90
C MET A 117 26.95 12.66 15.50
N LYS A 118 26.19 13.13 16.50
CA LYS A 118 25.20 14.20 16.41
C LYS A 118 25.89 15.52 16.79
N MET A 119 25.70 16.59 16.01
CA MET A 119 25.96 17.93 16.53
C MET A 119 24.96 18.20 17.66
N VAL A 120 25.45 18.25 18.90
CA VAL A 120 24.63 18.48 20.09
C VAL A 120 24.37 19.98 20.25
N GLY A 121 23.12 20.38 20.00
CA GLY A 121 22.46 21.54 20.59
C GLY A 121 21.23 21.06 21.35
N ASN A 122 20.96 21.66 22.52
CA ASN A 122 19.98 21.20 23.50
C ASN A 122 18.54 21.26 22.97
N ASP A 123 18.03 20.16 22.40
CA ASP A 123 16.64 19.73 22.58
C ASP A 123 16.45 18.28 22.13
N LEU A 124 15.60 17.58 22.88
CA LEU A 124 15.40 16.14 22.85
C LEU A 124 14.60 15.69 21.61
N PHE A 125 15.27 15.54 20.47
CA PHE A 125 14.79 14.68 19.37
C PHE A 125 15.94 13.83 18.84
N LEU A 126 15.81 12.51 18.93
CA LEU A 126 16.72 11.52 18.33
C LEU A 126 16.57 11.52 16.79
N SER A 127 17.04 12.57 16.12
CA SER A 127 17.30 12.52 14.68
C SER A 127 18.74 12.08 14.45
N GLN A 128 18.90 10.85 13.97
CA GLN A 128 20.16 10.31 13.45
C GLN A 128 20.72 11.26 12.38
N VAL A 129 22.06 11.31 12.26
CA VAL A 129 22.86 12.09 11.29
C VAL A 129 22.29 12.13 9.86
N ARG A 130 21.49 11.12 9.50
CA ARG A 130 20.74 10.95 8.25
C ARG A 130 19.84 12.14 7.86
N MET A 131 19.30 12.91 8.80
CA MET A 131 18.28 13.95 8.48
C MET A 131 18.85 15.35 8.17
N GLU A 132 20.07 15.68 8.65
CA GLU A 132 20.63 17.04 8.49
C GLU A 132 21.82 17.14 7.52
N SER A 133 22.65 16.10 7.37
CA SER A 133 23.76 16.14 6.41
C SER A 133 23.33 15.58 5.05
N ARG A 134 22.89 16.45 4.14
CA ARG A 134 22.57 16.08 2.73
C ARG A 134 23.78 15.54 1.94
N CYS A 135 24.98 15.54 2.52
CA CYS A 135 26.22 15.08 1.91
C CYS A 135 27.24 14.69 2.98
N VAL A 136 27.73 13.45 2.94
CA VAL A 136 28.84 12.94 3.78
C VAL A 136 29.98 12.55 2.87
N ARG A 137 31.21 12.91 3.24
CA ARG A 137 32.43 12.42 2.60
C ARG A 137 33.13 11.47 3.53
N VAL A 138 33.46 10.29 3.04
CA VAL A 138 34.20 9.29 3.81
C VAL A 138 35.54 9.08 3.14
N VAL A 139 36.62 9.27 3.88
CA VAL A 139 37.99 9.02 3.43
C VAL A 139 38.51 7.84 4.22
N VAL A 140 38.91 6.78 3.54
CA VAL A 140 39.48 5.58 4.16
C VAL A 140 40.90 5.43 3.69
N THR A 141 41.86 5.45 4.60
CA THR A 141 43.29 5.33 4.30
C THR A 141 43.79 4.02 4.88
N SER A 142 44.18 3.09 4.03
CA SER A 142 44.76 1.82 4.46
C SER A 142 45.59 1.17 3.36
N HIS A 143 46.69 0.53 3.77
CA HIS A 143 47.55 -0.27 2.91
C HIS A 143 47.22 -1.77 3.00
N ASP A 144 46.30 -2.16 3.89
CA ASP A 144 45.88 -3.55 4.09
C ASP A 144 44.59 -3.87 3.29
N LEU A 145 44.67 -4.95 2.51
CA LEU A 145 43.55 -5.47 1.74
C LEU A 145 42.44 -6.01 2.65
N VAL A 146 42.80 -6.64 3.78
CA VAL A 146 41.85 -7.24 4.72
C VAL A 146 41.03 -6.14 5.37
N PHE A 147 41.68 -5.10 5.90
CA PHE A 147 40.99 -3.94 6.44
C PHE A 147 40.01 -3.30 5.46
N LEU A 148 40.40 -3.07 4.19
CA LEU A 148 39.53 -2.47 3.18
C LEU A 148 38.33 -3.37 2.82
N ALA A 149 38.53 -4.68 2.75
CA ALA A 149 37.45 -5.64 2.53
C ALA A 149 36.47 -5.66 3.72
N THR A 150 37.00 -5.69 4.95
CA THR A 150 36.20 -5.63 6.18
C THR A 150 35.43 -4.31 6.29
N PHE A 151 36.06 -3.18 5.96
CA PHE A 151 35.39 -1.88 5.87
C PHE A 151 34.24 -1.90 4.86
N ALA A 152 34.45 -2.46 3.68
CA ALA A 152 33.41 -2.51 2.66
C ALA A 152 32.16 -3.28 3.14
N GLU A 153 32.34 -4.39 3.84
CA GLU A 153 31.23 -5.19 4.39
C GLU A 153 30.50 -4.45 5.52
N TRP A 154 31.23 -3.94 6.50
CA TRP A 154 30.64 -3.33 7.68
C TRP A 154 30.11 -1.92 7.45
N SER A 155 30.66 -1.16 6.51
CA SER A 155 30.11 0.14 6.12
C SER A 155 28.69 0.01 5.54
N LEU A 156 28.39 -1.10 4.83
CA LEU A 156 27.05 -1.43 4.34
C LEU A 156 26.14 -1.94 5.46
N LYS A 157 26.60 -2.91 6.27
CA LYS A 157 25.81 -3.46 7.40
C LYS A 157 25.48 -2.37 8.43
N GLY A 158 26.44 -1.51 8.75
CA GLY A 158 26.32 -0.42 9.71
C GLY A 158 25.54 0.80 9.20
N ARG A 159 25.25 0.86 7.89
CA ARG A 159 24.63 2.01 7.21
C ARG A 159 25.40 3.31 7.42
N LEU A 160 26.72 3.26 7.32
CA LEU A 160 27.54 4.47 7.33
C LEU A 160 27.37 5.26 6.02
N LEU A 161 27.27 4.53 4.91
CA LEU A 161 27.23 5.11 3.57
C LEU A 161 25.78 5.27 3.09
N VAL A 162 25.40 6.51 2.80
CA VAL A 162 24.16 6.87 2.09
C VAL A 162 24.43 6.93 0.58
N TRP A 163 23.42 6.77 -0.28
CA TRP A 163 23.56 6.83 -1.74
C TRP A 163 24.27 8.08 -2.29
N ALA A 164 24.15 9.23 -1.60
CA ALA A 164 24.80 10.50 -1.95
C ALA A 164 26.25 10.61 -1.46
N THR A 165 26.72 9.65 -0.65
CA THR A 165 28.05 9.67 -0.02
C THR A 165 29.13 9.55 -1.08
N LYS A 166 30.13 10.42 -0.99
CA LYS A 166 31.33 10.35 -1.81
C LYS A 166 32.41 9.65 -0.99
N LEU A 167 32.75 8.43 -1.39
CA LEU A 167 33.78 7.61 -0.74
C LEU A 167 35.11 7.78 -1.46
N LEU A 168 36.15 8.12 -0.71
CA LEU A 168 37.52 8.23 -1.17
C LEU A 168 38.36 7.17 -0.46
N VAL A 169 38.95 6.25 -1.20
CA VAL A 169 39.83 5.22 -0.65
C VAL A 169 41.26 5.57 -1.03
N VAL A 170 42.16 5.68 -0.07
CA VAL A 170 43.59 5.96 -0.29
C VAL A 170 44.38 4.71 0.05
N THR A 171 45.13 4.20 -0.92
CA THR A 171 45.88 2.95 -0.78
C THR A 171 47.12 2.95 -1.68
N SER A 172 48.05 2.03 -1.42
CA SER A 172 49.24 1.77 -2.26
C SER A 172 49.27 0.32 -2.79
N LEU A 173 48.09 -0.31 -2.89
CA LEU A 173 47.98 -1.70 -3.32
C LEU A 173 48.34 -1.87 -4.81
N PRO A 174 48.96 -3.00 -5.19
CA PRO A 174 49.21 -3.34 -6.59
C PRO A 174 47.93 -3.32 -7.43
N LEU A 175 48.02 -2.84 -8.68
CA LEU A 175 46.88 -2.71 -9.58
C LEU A 175 46.02 -3.99 -9.73
N PRO A 176 46.57 -5.22 -9.80
CA PRO A 176 45.73 -6.42 -9.90
C PRO A 176 44.84 -6.65 -8.65
N GLN A 177 45.40 -6.46 -7.46
CA GLN A 177 44.66 -6.56 -6.20
C GLN A 177 43.60 -5.46 -6.09
N LEU A 178 43.91 -4.28 -6.62
CA LEU A 178 43.00 -3.16 -6.71
C LEU A 178 41.76 -3.46 -7.55
N HIS A 179 41.97 -4.03 -8.75
CA HIS A 179 40.88 -4.43 -9.64
C HIS A 179 40.00 -5.50 -8.98
N ALA A 180 40.60 -6.44 -8.25
CA ALA A 180 39.86 -7.46 -7.50
C ALA A 180 39.03 -6.84 -6.37
N LEU A 181 39.58 -5.90 -5.60
CA LEU A 181 38.86 -5.22 -4.51
C LEU A 181 37.67 -4.40 -5.03
N LEU A 182 37.89 -3.62 -6.10
CA LEU A 182 36.86 -2.77 -6.71
C LEU A 182 35.72 -3.57 -7.32
N SER A 183 35.99 -4.75 -7.88
CA SER A 183 34.98 -5.59 -8.51
C SER A 183 34.23 -6.50 -7.53
N SER A 184 34.89 -6.97 -6.48
CA SER A 184 34.33 -7.95 -5.53
C SER A 184 33.36 -7.37 -4.49
N HIS A 185 33.50 -6.10 -4.11
CA HIS A 185 32.71 -5.51 -3.03
C HIS A 185 31.72 -4.47 -3.56
N TRP A 186 30.44 -4.62 -3.21
CA TRP A 186 29.35 -3.71 -3.61
C TRP A 186 29.65 -2.25 -3.29
N THR A 187 30.23 -1.99 -2.11
CA THR A 187 30.62 -0.64 -1.66
C THR A 187 31.50 0.06 -2.68
N PHE A 188 32.53 -0.63 -3.18
CA PHE A 188 33.48 -0.04 -4.13
C PHE A 188 32.97 -0.08 -5.56
N SER A 189 32.24 -1.13 -5.93
CA SER A 189 31.74 -1.31 -7.29
C SER A 189 30.63 -0.31 -7.65
N MET A 190 29.63 -0.17 -6.78
CA MET A 190 28.35 0.47 -7.08
C MET A 190 28.19 1.88 -6.52
N MET A 191 28.75 2.20 -5.36
CA MET A 191 28.62 3.54 -4.75
C MET A 191 29.47 4.59 -5.47
N ASN A 192 29.31 5.87 -5.13
CA ASN A 192 30.16 6.95 -5.63
C ASN A 192 31.55 6.88 -4.98
N THR A 193 32.38 6.00 -5.52
CA THR A 193 33.70 5.64 -5.00
C THR A 193 34.80 6.11 -5.93
N ILE A 194 35.82 6.70 -5.33
CA ILE A 194 37.09 7.01 -5.97
C ILE A 194 38.17 6.33 -5.17
N LEU A 195 39.14 5.77 -5.87
CA LEU A 195 40.33 5.21 -5.27
C LEU A 195 41.56 6.02 -5.71
N LEU A 196 42.36 6.41 -4.73
CA LEU A 196 43.67 7.01 -4.90
C LEU A 196 44.73 5.93 -4.71
N ASN A 197 45.42 5.58 -5.80
CA ASN A 197 46.56 4.69 -5.75
C ASN A 197 47.86 5.51 -5.70
N LEU A 198 48.69 5.23 -4.70
CA LEU A 198 50.03 5.80 -4.54
C LEU A 198 51.02 4.89 -5.28
N GLU A 199 51.46 5.29 -6.47
CA GLU A 199 52.48 4.55 -7.24
C GLU A 199 53.87 5.11 -6.91
N ASP A 200 54.66 4.32 -6.17
CA ASP A 200 56.06 4.64 -5.90
C ASP A 200 56.95 4.19 -7.08
N THR A 201 57.10 5.07 -8.07
CA THR A 201 58.07 4.90 -9.15
C THR A 201 59.07 6.05 -9.12
N GLN A 202 60.13 5.89 -8.31
CA GLN A 202 61.30 6.77 -8.35
C GLN A 202 61.81 6.91 -9.79
N PRO A 203 62.04 8.14 -10.33
CA PRO A 203 62.17 9.43 -9.64
C PRO A 203 60.88 10.29 -9.59
N ASN A 204 59.73 9.79 -10.03
CA ASN A 204 58.49 10.57 -10.14
C ASN A 204 57.34 9.92 -9.35
N LEU A 205 57.11 10.36 -8.13
CA LEU A 205 55.92 9.96 -7.37
C LEU A 205 54.65 10.37 -8.13
N ARG A 206 53.78 9.39 -8.40
CA ARG A 206 52.53 9.60 -9.13
C ARG A 206 51.36 9.11 -8.31
N VAL A 207 50.36 9.96 -8.15
CA VAL A 207 49.07 9.59 -7.57
C VAL A 207 48.08 9.41 -8.71
N SER A 208 47.59 8.18 -8.89
CA SER A 208 46.61 7.86 -9.93
C SER A 208 45.24 7.67 -9.29
N VAL A 209 44.24 8.34 -9.86
CA VAL A 209 42.86 8.32 -9.37
C VAL A 209 42.04 7.38 -10.24
N TYR A 210 41.48 6.33 -9.64
CA TYR A 210 40.69 5.31 -10.31
C TYR A 210 39.22 5.36 -9.86
N THR A 211 38.33 5.06 -10.80
CA THR A 211 36.89 4.91 -10.55
C THR A 211 36.42 3.62 -11.20
N HIS A 212 35.61 2.85 -10.48
CA HIS A 212 34.97 1.66 -11.02
C HIS A 212 33.65 2.02 -11.71
N LEU A 213 33.51 1.65 -12.99
CA LEU A 213 32.27 1.73 -13.75
C LEU A 213 31.69 0.31 -13.88
N PRO A 214 30.59 0.01 -13.17
CA PRO A 214 30.02 -1.34 -13.19
C PRO A 214 29.40 -1.70 -14.54
N TYR A 215 28.94 -0.70 -15.30
CA TYR A 215 28.27 -0.89 -16.58
C TYR A 215 28.93 -0.03 -17.66
N THR A 216 29.53 -0.66 -18.65
CA THR A 216 30.03 -0.04 -19.88
C THR A 216 29.75 -0.99 -21.06
N PRO A 217 29.85 -0.54 -22.33
CA PRO A 217 29.69 -1.42 -23.50
C PRO A 217 30.62 -2.63 -23.51
N GLU A 218 31.78 -2.54 -22.86
CA GLU A 218 32.80 -3.58 -22.77
C GLU A 218 32.75 -4.35 -21.43
N GLY A 219 31.73 -4.11 -20.60
CA GLY A 219 31.56 -4.73 -19.28
C GLY A 219 32.03 -3.84 -18.12
N ALA A 220 32.25 -4.42 -16.94
CA ALA A 220 32.73 -3.68 -15.79
C ALA A 220 34.19 -3.26 -16.00
N GLN A 221 34.49 -1.96 -15.84
CA GLN A 221 35.83 -1.42 -16.08
C GLN A 221 36.29 -0.52 -14.94
N VAL A 222 37.57 -0.63 -14.59
CA VAL A 222 38.24 0.34 -13.73
C VAL A 222 38.96 1.35 -14.60
N VAL A 223 38.62 2.61 -14.40
CA VAL A 223 38.98 3.68 -15.30
C VAL A 223 39.80 4.72 -14.53
N ARG A 224 40.96 5.12 -15.07
CA ARG A 224 41.72 6.24 -14.52
C ARG A 224 40.99 7.56 -14.80
N ALA A 225 40.53 8.23 -13.75
CA ALA A 225 39.79 9.48 -13.79
C ALA A 225 40.73 10.70 -13.78
N ALA A 226 41.76 10.68 -12.94
CA ALA A 226 42.73 11.77 -12.80
C ALA A 226 44.12 11.25 -12.45
N SER A 227 45.12 12.12 -12.57
CA SER A 227 46.46 11.88 -12.06
C SER A 227 47.01 13.15 -11.43
N TRP A 228 47.71 13.01 -10.32
CA TRP A 228 48.37 14.09 -9.62
C TRP A 228 49.86 13.79 -9.53
N THR A 229 50.68 14.82 -9.75
CA THR A 229 52.14 14.76 -9.59
C THR A 229 52.61 16.04 -8.92
N PRO A 230 53.70 16.02 -8.12
CA PRO A 230 54.22 17.21 -7.47
C PRO A 230 54.53 18.37 -8.43
N ASN A 231 55.01 18.05 -9.63
CA ASN A 231 55.49 19.03 -10.61
C ASN A 231 54.37 19.60 -11.51
N ARG A 232 53.30 18.85 -11.77
CA ARG A 232 52.20 19.27 -12.68
C ARG A 232 50.88 19.54 -11.97
N GLY A 233 50.77 19.25 -10.68
CA GLY A 233 49.54 19.38 -9.92
C GLY A 233 48.47 18.35 -10.33
N PHE A 234 47.21 18.68 -10.02
CA PHE A 234 46.05 17.83 -10.31
C PHE A 234 45.64 17.94 -11.78
N ALA A 235 45.74 16.85 -12.52
CA ALA A 235 45.34 16.76 -13.92
C ALA A 235 44.21 15.75 -14.10
N LEU A 236 43.05 16.23 -14.53
CA LEU A 236 41.89 15.39 -14.84
C LEU A 236 42.06 14.80 -16.25
N THR A 237 41.75 13.53 -16.42
CA THR A 237 41.82 12.89 -17.75
C THR A 237 40.76 13.51 -18.66
N ALA A 238 41.14 13.89 -19.88
CA ALA A 238 40.28 14.63 -20.80
C ALA A 238 38.90 13.98 -20.97
N GLY A 239 37.83 14.77 -20.80
CA GLY A 239 36.44 14.34 -20.97
C GLY A 239 35.87 13.48 -19.83
N ARG A 240 36.59 13.28 -18.72
CA ARG A 240 36.11 12.48 -17.59
C ARG A 240 35.63 13.35 -16.43
N LEU A 241 34.73 12.80 -15.62
CA LEU A 241 34.30 13.38 -14.35
C LEU A 241 34.93 12.59 -13.22
N LEU A 242 35.17 13.24 -12.08
CA LEU A 242 35.70 12.57 -10.91
C LEU A 242 34.69 11.57 -10.31
N PHE A 243 33.41 11.94 -10.32
CA PHE A 243 32.28 11.08 -9.97
C PHE A 243 31.33 10.99 -11.17
N PRO A 244 31.56 10.07 -12.11
CA PRO A 244 30.69 9.88 -13.26
C PRO A 244 29.33 9.27 -12.83
N PRO A 245 28.22 9.62 -13.49
CA PRO A 245 26.94 8.96 -13.26
C PRO A 245 27.01 7.48 -13.70
N LYS A 246 26.82 6.55 -12.76
CA LYS A 246 26.99 5.11 -13.00
C LYS A 246 25.74 4.39 -13.54
N PHE A 247 24.55 4.95 -13.33
CA PHE A 247 23.27 4.25 -13.54
C PHE A 247 22.39 4.90 -14.61
N SER A 248 22.94 5.76 -15.46
CA SER A 248 22.18 6.36 -16.57
C SER A 248 21.89 5.38 -17.71
N ASN A 249 22.75 4.38 -17.91
CA ASN A 249 22.60 3.35 -18.93
C ASN A 249 23.33 2.09 -18.47
N PHE A 250 22.68 0.93 -18.58
CA PHE A 250 23.23 -0.36 -18.16
C PHE A 250 23.87 -1.14 -19.32
N HIS A 251 23.84 -0.60 -20.54
CA HIS A 251 24.52 -1.15 -21.72
C HIS A 251 24.16 -2.62 -22.03
N GLY A 252 22.90 -3.01 -21.78
CA GLY A 252 22.41 -4.37 -21.99
C GLY A 252 22.70 -5.35 -20.86
N ALA A 253 23.33 -4.90 -19.76
CA ALA A 253 23.68 -5.74 -18.63
C ALA A 253 22.45 -6.41 -18.00
N THR A 254 22.66 -7.60 -17.46
CA THR A 254 21.61 -8.38 -16.81
C THR A 254 21.43 -7.95 -15.35
N VAL A 255 20.20 -7.58 -14.99
CA VAL A 255 19.83 -7.12 -13.64
C VAL A 255 18.96 -8.18 -12.96
N ASN A 256 19.40 -8.59 -11.78
CA ASN A 256 18.73 -9.60 -10.97
C ASN A 256 17.54 -9.01 -10.20
N ILE A 257 16.35 -9.53 -10.45
CA ILE A 257 15.10 -9.05 -9.88
C ILE A 257 14.37 -10.21 -9.22
N THR A 258 13.69 -9.94 -8.10
CA THR A 258 12.90 -10.94 -7.39
C THR A 258 11.43 -10.57 -7.43
N ALA A 259 10.59 -11.55 -7.75
CA ALA A 259 9.15 -11.38 -7.80
C ALA A 259 8.48 -12.75 -7.61
N LEU A 260 7.32 -12.73 -6.95
CA LEU A 260 6.42 -13.89 -6.85
C LEU A 260 5.10 -13.58 -7.54
N PRO A 261 4.36 -14.60 -8.02
CA PRO A 261 3.06 -14.41 -8.63
C PRO A 261 2.09 -13.67 -7.68
N PHE A 262 1.69 -12.46 -8.08
CA PHE A 262 0.76 -11.60 -7.37
C PHE A 262 -0.10 -10.82 -8.39
N PRO A 263 -1.10 -11.46 -9.03
CA PRO A 263 -1.93 -10.78 -10.04
C PRO A 263 -2.72 -9.59 -9.46
N PRO A 264 -3.03 -8.53 -10.23
CA PRO A 264 -2.61 -8.27 -11.61
C PRO A 264 -1.20 -7.66 -11.72
N TYR A 265 -0.46 -7.54 -10.63
CA TYR A 265 0.84 -6.88 -10.60
C TYR A 265 1.93 -7.71 -11.29
N TRP A 266 1.97 -9.00 -10.97
CA TRP A 266 2.91 -9.96 -11.54
C TRP A 266 2.24 -11.32 -11.73
N ASP A 267 2.21 -11.80 -12.96
CA ASP A 267 1.63 -13.07 -13.37
C ASP A 267 2.66 -13.84 -14.22
N VAL A 268 2.64 -15.16 -14.09
CA VAL A 268 3.59 -16.05 -14.77
C VAL A 268 2.81 -16.94 -15.72
N LEU A 269 2.95 -16.67 -17.01
CA LEU A 269 2.33 -17.42 -18.08
C LEU A 269 3.35 -18.44 -18.61
N LYS A 270 2.92 -19.70 -18.78
CA LYS A 270 3.72 -20.72 -19.46
C LYS A 270 3.41 -20.65 -20.97
N GLY A 271 4.43 -20.40 -21.77
CA GLY A 271 4.36 -20.45 -23.22
C GLY A 271 4.28 -21.90 -23.75
N PRO A 272 3.97 -22.07 -25.04
CA PRO A 272 3.89 -23.39 -25.69
C PRO A 272 5.22 -24.16 -25.63
N ASP A 273 6.36 -23.46 -25.62
CA ASP A 273 7.71 -24.05 -25.63
C ASP A 273 8.31 -24.20 -24.21
N ASN A 274 7.48 -24.25 -23.17
CA ASN A 274 7.89 -24.21 -21.76
C ASN A 274 8.68 -22.92 -21.38
N THR A 275 8.66 -21.90 -22.23
CA THR A 275 9.20 -20.57 -21.97
C THR A 275 8.30 -19.84 -20.98
N THR A 276 8.90 -19.27 -19.94
CA THR A 276 8.17 -18.47 -18.95
C THR A 276 8.01 -17.05 -19.47
N ARG A 277 6.77 -16.61 -19.63
CA ARG A 277 6.43 -15.23 -20.00
C ARG A 277 5.79 -14.54 -18.82
N TYR A 278 6.31 -13.38 -18.47
CA TYR A 278 5.76 -12.56 -17.40
C TYR A 278 4.73 -11.57 -17.95
N SER A 279 3.75 -11.21 -17.13
CA SER A 279 2.70 -10.25 -17.45
C SER A 279 2.21 -9.58 -16.17
N GLY A 280 1.75 -8.35 -16.23
CA GLY A 280 1.20 -7.65 -15.08
C GLY A 280 1.65 -6.20 -15.03
N THR A 281 0.96 -5.38 -14.24
CA THR A 281 1.22 -3.93 -14.20
C THR A 281 2.64 -3.60 -13.76
N ASP A 282 3.17 -4.30 -12.75
CA ASP A 282 4.52 -4.06 -12.25
C ASP A 282 5.57 -4.63 -13.21
N TYR A 283 5.27 -5.75 -13.87
CA TYR A 283 6.14 -6.28 -14.93
C TYR A 283 6.24 -5.33 -16.12
N TYR A 284 5.12 -4.79 -16.62
CA TYR A 284 5.13 -3.83 -17.74
C TYR A 284 5.83 -2.53 -17.36
N MET A 285 5.67 -2.06 -16.12
CA MET A 285 6.42 -0.93 -15.59
C MET A 285 7.92 -1.21 -15.58
N LEU A 286 8.32 -2.39 -15.11
CA LEU A 286 9.71 -2.80 -15.12
C LEU A 286 10.27 -2.92 -16.54
N GLU A 287 9.50 -3.48 -17.48
CA GLU A 287 9.89 -3.61 -18.89
C GLU A 287 10.11 -2.24 -19.55
N ALA A 288 9.25 -1.26 -19.26
CA ALA A 288 9.44 0.11 -19.73
C ALA A 288 10.71 0.77 -19.15
N ILE A 289 10.98 0.54 -17.85
CA ILE A 289 12.20 1.03 -17.19
C ILE A 289 13.45 0.33 -17.76
N ALA A 290 13.36 -0.97 -18.02
CA ALA A 290 14.42 -1.77 -18.64
C ALA A 290 14.76 -1.27 -20.04
N ALA A 291 13.75 -0.89 -20.83
CA ALA A 291 13.96 -0.26 -22.12
C ALA A 291 14.60 1.14 -22.01
N ALA A 292 14.18 1.94 -21.02
CA ALA A 292 14.70 3.30 -20.82
C ALA A 292 16.15 3.32 -20.32
N LEU A 293 16.51 2.40 -19.43
CA LEU A 293 17.85 2.28 -18.85
C LEU A 293 18.73 1.25 -19.57
N ASN A 294 18.19 0.58 -20.58
CA ASN A 294 18.85 -0.42 -21.41
C ASN A 294 19.50 -1.56 -20.59
N PHE A 295 18.69 -2.30 -19.83
CA PHE A 295 19.11 -3.52 -19.12
C PHE A 295 18.23 -4.72 -19.48
N THR A 296 18.76 -5.92 -19.27
CA THR A 296 18.01 -7.18 -19.43
C THR A 296 17.52 -7.69 -18.07
N ILE A 297 16.27 -8.14 -18.00
CA ILE A 297 15.63 -8.59 -16.76
C ILE A 297 15.95 -10.07 -16.54
N HIS A 298 16.55 -10.39 -15.39
CA HIS A 298 16.70 -11.77 -14.94
C HIS A 298 15.95 -11.99 -13.62
N VAL A 299 14.90 -12.80 -13.68
CA VAL A 299 14.04 -13.08 -12.52
C VAL A 299 14.63 -14.24 -11.72
N VAL A 300 15.13 -13.94 -10.52
CA VAL A 300 15.76 -14.93 -9.66
C VAL A 300 14.66 -15.78 -8.99
N PRO A 301 14.67 -17.12 -9.14
CA PRO A 301 13.59 -17.97 -8.65
C PRO A 301 13.51 -17.96 -7.12
N THR A 302 12.34 -17.65 -6.56
CA THR A 302 12.07 -17.59 -5.11
C THR A 302 10.83 -18.42 -4.78
N ASN A 303 10.76 -18.95 -3.55
CA ASN A 303 9.65 -19.79 -3.10
C ASN A 303 8.74 -19.10 -2.07
N SER A 304 9.22 -18.06 -1.39
CA SER A 304 8.46 -17.36 -0.34
C SER A 304 8.68 -15.85 -0.34
N TRP A 305 7.71 -15.09 0.15
CA TRP A 305 7.82 -13.63 0.29
C TRP A 305 8.94 -13.21 1.25
N VAL A 306 9.25 -14.06 2.24
CA VAL A 306 10.39 -13.85 3.15
C VAL A 306 11.71 -13.93 2.38
N GLU A 307 11.83 -14.89 1.46
CA GLU A 307 13.01 -15.04 0.61
C GLU A 307 13.16 -13.89 -0.39
N VAL A 308 12.05 -13.39 -0.97
CA VAL A 308 12.05 -12.20 -1.83
C VAL A 308 12.66 -11.00 -1.08
N ALA A 309 12.13 -10.70 0.11
CA ALA A 309 12.63 -9.61 0.93
C ALA A 309 14.12 -9.81 1.32
N LYS A 310 14.48 -11.03 1.72
CA LYS A 310 15.85 -11.36 2.15
C LYS A 310 16.87 -11.17 1.02
N ARG A 311 16.53 -11.52 -0.23
CA ARG A 311 17.45 -11.34 -1.36
C ARG A 311 17.69 -9.88 -1.74
N VAL A 312 16.73 -9.00 -1.45
CA VAL A 312 16.91 -7.54 -1.57
C VAL A 312 17.81 -7.03 -0.44
N GLU A 313 17.59 -7.50 0.79
CA GLU A 313 18.43 -7.17 1.94
C GLU A 313 19.90 -7.59 1.73
N GLU A 314 20.12 -8.79 1.20
CA GLU A 314 21.45 -9.35 0.88
C GLU A 314 22.07 -8.76 -0.41
N ARG A 315 21.38 -7.84 -1.10
CA ARG A 315 21.82 -7.22 -2.38
C ARG A 315 22.06 -8.22 -3.52
N VAL A 316 21.56 -9.45 -3.40
CA VAL A 316 21.56 -10.44 -4.50
C VAL A 316 20.61 -10.02 -5.61
N SER A 317 19.50 -9.38 -5.21
CA SER A 317 18.54 -8.76 -6.11
C SER A 317 18.58 -7.25 -5.98
N PHE A 318 18.52 -6.54 -7.12
CA PHE A 318 18.49 -5.08 -7.16
C PHE A 318 17.20 -4.52 -6.58
N MET A 319 16.09 -5.24 -6.73
CA MET A 319 14.78 -4.81 -6.28
C MET A 319 13.78 -5.97 -6.31
N ALA A 320 12.72 -5.83 -5.51
CA ALA A 320 11.55 -6.68 -5.62
C ALA A 320 10.43 -5.95 -6.38
N THR A 321 10.14 -6.36 -7.61
CA THR A 321 9.22 -5.63 -8.51
C THR A 321 7.79 -6.15 -8.40
N VAL A 322 7.27 -6.09 -7.18
CA VAL A 322 5.87 -6.40 -6.88
C VAL A 322 5.37 -5.44 -5.82
N PHE A 323 4.11 -5.05 -5.93
CA PHE A 323 3.34 -4.33 -4.93
C PHE A 323 3.68 -4.75 -3.49
N HIS A 324 4.33 -3.84 -2.76
CA HIS A 324 4.59 -3.97 -1.33
C HIS A 324 4.09 -2.73 -0.61
N ASN A 325 3.20 -2.93 0.35
CA ASN A 325 2.85 -1.88 1.31
C ASN A 325 4.06 -1.55 2.18
N MET A 326 4.30 -0.25 2.37
CA MET A 326 5.28 0.28 3.30
C MET A 326 4.79 0.05 4.73
N LEU A 327 5.54 -0.75 5.50
CA LEU A 327 5.30 -0.96 6.93
C LEU A 327 6.55 -0.54 7.71
N PRO A 328 6.44 0.00 8.94
CA PRO A 328 7.59 0.37 9.75
C PRO A 328 8.61 -0.77 9.93
N GLU A 329 8.15 -1.98 10.23
CA GLU A 329 9.00 -3.17 10.39
C GLU A 329 9.74 -3.57 9.10
N ARG A 330 9.24 -3.15 7.92
CA ARG A 330 9.90 -3.42 6.63
C ARG A 330 10.98 -2.38 6.33
N LEU A 331 10.73 -1.12 6.67
CA LEU A 331 11.68 -0.01 6.53
C LEU A 331 12.96 -0.20 7.36
N GLU A 332 12.90 -1.03 8.39
CA GLU A 332 14.08 -1.45 9.15
C GLU A 332 14.98 -2.40 8.36
N ARG A 333 14.48 -3.13 7.35
CA ARG A 333 15.25 -4.14 6.59
C ARG A 333 15.72 -3.66 5.23
N TYR A 334 14.89 -2.90 4.52
CA TYR A 334 15.19 -2.35 3.19
C TYR A 334 14.51 -1.00 2.98
N ASP A 335 15.00 -0.23 2.01
CA ASP A 335 14.36 1.01 1.57
C ASP A 335 13.34 0.71 0.46
N TYR A 336 12.61 1.73 0.03
CA TYR A 336 11.64 1.62 -1.06
C TYR A 336 11.95 2.63 -2.16
N SER A 337 11.53 2.29 -3.38
CA SER A 337 11.40 3.26 -4.47
C SER A 337 10.36 4.33 -4.17
N TRP A 338 10.20 5.28 -5.08
CA TRP A 338 9.08 6.20 -5.09
C TRP A 338 7.73 5.47 -5.04
N VAL A 339 6.78 6.06 -4.30
CA VAL A 339 5.41 5.55 -4.18
C VAL A 339 4.69 5.72 -5.51
N TYR A 340 4.38 4.61 -6.18
CA TYR A 340 3.72 4.63 -7.48
C TYR A 340 2.21 4.34 -7.40
N GLU A 341 1.74 3.72 -6.32
CA GLU A 341 0.32 3.45 -6.10
C GLU A 341 -0.03 3.59 -4.61
N TYR A 342 -1.20 4.19 -4.34
CA TYR A 342 -1.82 4.13 -3.02
C TYR A 342 -2.69 2.88 -2.95
N GLY A 343 -2.09 1.80 -2.49
CA GLY A 343 -2.70 0.50 -2.35
C GLY A 343 -3.68 0.46 -1.19
N SER A 344 -4.96 0.35 -1.48
CA SER A 344 -6.00 0.27 -0.46
C SER A 344 -6.17 -1.18 0.01
N LEU A 345 -5.96 -1.41 1.31
CA LEU A 345 -6.19 -2.70 1.95
C LEU A 345 -7.68 -2.81 2.28
N ASP A 346 -8.39 -3.66 1.55
CA ASP A 346 -9.85 -3.75 1.62
C ASP A 346 -10.27 -5.15 2.08
N PHE A 347 -11.55 -5.29 2.41
CA PHE A 347 -12.14 -6.58 2.72
C PHE A 347 -13.21 -6.98 1.70
N SER A 348 -13.34 -8.29 1.46
CA SER A 348 -14.48 -8.88 0.77
C SER A 348 -15.26 -9.83 1.66
N MET A 349 -16.57 -9.90 1.42
CA MET A 349 -17.51 -10.78 2.11
C MET A 349 -18.53 -11.32 1.11
N ALA A 350 -19.22 -12.41 1.48
CA ALA A 350 -20.33 -12.96 0.71
C ALA A 350 -21.37 -11.88 0.40
N GLN A 351 -21.78 -11.78 -0.86
CA GLN A 351 -22.88 -10.91 -1.25
C GLN A 351 -24.14 -11.36 -0.51
N PRO A 352 -24.82 -10.45 0.22
CA PRO A 352 -26.01 -10.85 0.96
C PRO A 352 -27.09 -11.34 0.00
N GLY A 353 -27.81 -12.37 0.42
CA GLY A 353 -28.99 -12.83 -0.29
C GLY A 353 -30.05 -11.73 -0.38
N ILE A 354 -30.79 -11.71 -1.49
CA ILE A 354 -31.97 -10.85 -1.62
C ILE A 354 -33.01 -11.37 -0.62
N LYS A 355 -33.67 -10.46 0.12
CA LYS A 355 -34.76 -10.82 1.03
C LYS A 355 -35.84 -11.62 0.28
N PRO A 356 -36.55 -12.55 0.94
CA PRO A 356 -37.52 -13.40 0.27
C PRO A 356 -38.62 -12.56 -0.38
N GLN A 357 -38.94 -12.89 -1.65
CA GLN A 357 -39.78 -12.05 -2.51
C GLN A 357 -41.24 -11.91 -2.02
N TRP A 358 -41.74 -12.85 -1.21
CA TRP A 358 -43.08 -12.75 -0.63
C TRP A 358 -43.25 -11.55 0.33
N GLN A 359 -42.15 -11.05 0.93
CA GLN A 359 -42.17 -9.85 1.77
C GLN A 359 -42.15 -8.53 0.97
N SER A 360 -42.10 -8.60 -0.37
CA SER A 360 -41.96 -7.43 -1.24
C SER A 360 -43.11 -6.43 -1.15
N LEU A 361 -44.30 -6.84 -0.71
CA LEU A 361 -45.44 -5.93 -0.50
C LEU A 361 -45.32 -5.10 0.79
N TYR A 362 -44.62 -5.61 1.81
CA TYR A 362 -44.50 -4.94 3.11
C TYR A 362 -43.34 -3.94 3.14
N TYR A 363 -42.21 -4.34 2.56
CA TYR A 363 -40.93 -3.62 2.61
C TYR A 363 -40.89 -2.20 1.99
N PRO A 364 -41.73 -1.79 1.03
CA PRO A 364 -41.67 -0.45 0.43
C PRO A 364 -41.93 0.70 1.41
N LEU A 365 -42.54 0.40 2.56
CA LEU A 365 -42.85 1.36 3.61
C LEU A 365 -42.23 0.92 4.93
N THR A 366 -41.87 1.88 5.78
CA THR A 366 -41.32 1.60 7.11
C THR A 366 -42.43 1.18 8.08
N ASP A 367 -42.05 0.46 9.13
CA ASP A 367 -42.97 -0.01 10.17
C ASP A 367 -43.77 1.14 10.80
N VAL A 368 -43.14 2.31 10.95
CA VAL A 368 -43.78 3.54 11.47
C VAL A 368 -44.90 4.03 10.56
N VAL A 369 -44.70 4.00 9.23
CA VAL A 369 -45.74 4.41 8.28
C VAL A 369 -46.89 3.42 8.30
N TRP A 370 -46.62 2.11 8.35
CA TRP A 370 -47.66 1.09 8.47
C TRP A 370 -48.49 1.27 9.74
N ALA A 371 -47.84 1.55 10.88
CA ALA A 371 -48.52 1.84 12.13
C ALA A 371 -49.39 3.11 12.04
N ALA A 372 -48.90 4.17 11.39
CA ALA A 372 -49.66 5.40 11.18
C ALA A 372 -50.88 5.19 10.28
N VAL A 373 -50.77 4.38 9.21
CA VAL A 373 -51.91 4.05 8.35
C VAL A 373 -52.96 3.23 9.08
N LEU A 374 -52.53 2.23 9.88
CA LEU A 374 -53.44 1.46 10.73
C LEU A 374 -54.17 2.35 11.73
N LEU A 375 -53.44 3.27 12.38
CA LEU A 375 -54.04 4.24 13.29
C LEU A 375 -55.05 5.15 12.57
N ALA A 376 -54.71 5.67 11.39
CA ALA A 376 -55.60 6.50 10.59
C ALA A 376 -56.86 5.74 10.14
N LEU A 377 -56.72 4.46 9.79
CA LEU A 377 -57.83 3.58 9.42
C LEU A 377 -58.77 3.29 10.60
N LEU A 378 -58.26 3.29 11.83
CA LEU A 378 -59.08 3.14 13.05
C LEU A 378 -59.75 4.46 13.47
N LEU A 379 -59.04 5.58 13.37
CA LEU A 379 -59.54 6.88 13.81
C LEU A 379 -60.59 7.48 12.87
N THR A 380 -60.39 7.35 11.55
CA THR A 380 -61.27 8.00 10.56
C THR A 380 -62.73 7.52 10.63
N PRO A 381 -63.03 6.21 10.74
CA PRO A 381 -64.40 5.73 10.94
C PRO A 381 -65.00 6.21 12.26
N VAL A 382 -64.20 6.29 13.34
CA VAL A 382 -64.66 6.76 14.65
C VAL A 382 -65.07 8.23 14.57
N VAL A 383 -64.23 9.08 13.98
CA VAL A 383 -64.54 10.51 13.80
C VAL A 383 -65.76 10.69 12.89
N LEU A 384 -65.86 9.92 11.80
CA LEU A 384 -67.01 9.99 10.90
C LEU A 384 -68.31 9.57 11.61
N LEU A 385 -68.28 8.52 12.44
CA LEU A 385 -69.42 8.09 13.26
C LEU A 385 -69.81 9.15 14.30
N LEU A 386 -68.84 9.84 14.92
CA LEU A 386 -69.11 10.93 15.85
C LEU A 386 -69.79 12.10 15.15
N ILE A 387 -69.31 12.49 13.96
CA ILE A 387 -69.93 13.57 13.16
C ILE A 387 -71.37 13.20 12.82
N ILE A 388 -71.60 11.99 12.31
CA ILE A 388 -72.95 11.51 11.96
C ILE A 388 -73.87 11.52 13.18
N ARG A 389 -73.41 11.04 14.34
CA ARG A 389 -74.21 11.02 15.58
C ARG A 389 -74.57 12.40 16.10
N VAL A 390 -73.67 13.37 16.01
CA VAL A 390 -73.90 14.75 16.45
C VAL A 390 -74.88 15.47 15.52
N ASP A 391 -74.75 15.21 14.22
CA ASP A 391 -75.50 15.87 13.15
C ASP A 391 -76.93 15.33 13.01
N GLU A 392 -77.17 14.04 13.29
CA GLU A 392 -78.50 13.43 13.22
C GLU A 392 -79.42 13.70 14.43
N GLY A 393 -78.94 14.43 15.46
CA GLY A 393 -79.80 15.08 16.46
C GLY A 393 -80.95 14.24 17.03
N GLY A 394 -80.77 12.93 17.21
CA GLY A 394 -81.79 12.03 17.77
C GLY A 394 -82.88 11.51 16.82
N ASN A 395 -82.77 11.66 15.49
CA ASN A 395 -83.74 11.09 14.56
C ASN A 395 -83.30 9.69 14.05
N ASN A 396 -83.98 8.63 14.49
CA ASN A 396 -83.60 7.21 14.32
C ASN A 396 -83.86 6.60 12.92
N ASP A 397 -84.07 7.40 11.88
CA ASP A 397 -84.53 6.88 10.57
C ASP A 397 -83.43 6.28 9.68
N VAL A 398 -82.14 6.41 10.05
CA VAL A 398 -81.03 5.79 9.29
C VAL A 398 -80.30 4.78 10.15
N LYS A 399 -80.52 3.48 9.90
CA LYS A 399 -79.75 2.39 10.52
C LYS A 399 -78.34 2.33 9.92
N ILE A 400 -77.43 3.13 10.46
CA ILE A 400 -76.00 3.09 10.09
C ILE A 400 -75.30 2.07 10.98
N THR A 401 -74.88 0.96 10.38
CA THR A 401 -74.10 -0.07 11.08
C THR A 401 -72.64 0.34 11.10
N VAL A 402 -71.96 0.20 12.25
CA VAL A 402 -70.52 0.52 12.39
C VAL A 402 -69.68 -0.21 11.33
N GLY A 403 -70.02 -1.47 11.04
CA GLY A 403 -69.35 -2.28 10.02
C GLY A 403 -69.41 -1.68 8.61
N THR A 404 -70.52 -1.04 8.22
CA THR A 404 -70.62 -0.43 6.88
C THR A 404 -69.75 0.82 6.77
N VAL A 405 -69.65 1.62 7.83
CA VAL A 405 -68.78 2.81 7.84
C VAL A 405 -67.30 2.43 7.77
N VAL A 406 -66.91 1.39 8.50
CA VAL A 406 -65.54 0.86 8.45
C VAL A 406 -65.23 0.31 7.05
N GLN A 407 -66.17 -0.43 6.44
CA GLN A 407 -66.04 -0.93 5.08
C GLN A 407 -65.91 0.20 4.06
N ASP A 408 -66.70 1.27 4.19
CA ASP A 408 -66.67 2.42 3.29
C ASP A 408 -65.32 3.16 3.36
N VAL A 409 -64.82 3.43 4.57
CA VAL A 409 -63.52 4.11 4.79
C VAL A 409 -62.36 3.26 4.26
N ALA A 410 -62.38 1.96 4.53
CA ALA A 410 -61.40 1.01 4.00
C ALA A 410 -61.49 0.88 2.47
N GLY A 411 -62.70 0.85 1.91
CA GLY A 411 -62.95 0.81 0.47
C GLY A 411 -62.39 2.03 -0.24
N MET A 412 -62.60 3.24 0.31
CA MET A 412 -62.01 4.47 -0.21
C MET A 412 -60.48 4.43 -0.21
N LEU A 413 -59.84 3.84 0.81
CA LEU A 413 -58.39 3.70 0.88
C LEU A 413 -57.84 2.78 -0.23
N VAL A 414 -58.55 1.70 -0.55
CA VAL A 414 -58.17 0.74 -1.60
C VAL A 414 -58.55 1.24 -3.02
N GLY A 415 -59.27 2.37 -3.11
CA GLY A 415 -59.67 2.99 -4.37
C GLY A 415 -60.99 2.45 -4.94
N GLN A 416 -61.88 1.94 -4.09
CA GLN A 416 -63.25 1.61 -4.46
C GLN A 416 -64.11 2.87 -4.59
N ASN A 417 -65.23 2.76 -5.31
CA ASN A 417 -66.16 3.87 -5.54
C ASN A 417 -66.72 4.43 -4.23
N LEU A 418 -67.03 5.74 -4.21
CA LEU A 418 -67.71 6.34 -3.08
C LEU A 418 -69.05 5.62 -2.83
N PRO A 419 -69.43 5.41 -1.56
CA PRO A 419 -70.74 4.92 -1.22
C PRO A 419 -71.80 5.84 -1.82
N GLN A 420 -72.88 5.28 -2.38
CA GLN A 420 -74.03 6.07 -2.86
C GLN A 420 -74.67 6.93 -1.74
N ARG A 421 -74.38 6.61 -0.48
CA ARG A 421 -74.80 7.35 0.72
C ARG A 421 -73.77 8.45 1.01
N LEU A 422 -73.74 9.46 0.15
CA LEU A 422 -72.87 10.63 0.32
C LEU A 422 -73.21 11.35 1.64
N PRO A 423 -72.20 11.83 2.39
CA PRO A 423 -72.43 12.64 3.58
C PRO A 423 -73.26 13.89 3.25
N ARG A 424 -74.39 14.06 3.95
CA ARG A 424 -75.32 15.17 3.71
C ARG A 424 -74.73 16.52 4.15
N THR A 425 -73.82 16.53 5.13
CA THR A 425 -73.31 17.75 5.76
C THR A 425 -71.91 18.16 5.36
N SER A 426 -71.65 19.46 5.45
CA SER A 426 -70.38 20.07 5.04
C SER A 426 -69.19 19.48 5.80
N SER A 427 -69.32 19.25 7.11
CA SER A 427 -68.25 18.72 7.97
C SER A 427 -67.80 17.30 7.57
N SER A 428 -68.77 16.43 7.30
CA SER A 428 -68.51 15.05 6.86
C SER A 428 -67.95 14.99 5.43
N ARG A 429 -68.35 15.92 4.55
CA ARG A 429 -67.75 16.09 3.21
C ARG A 429 -66.29 16.53 3.27
N VAL A 430 -65.94 17.47 4.15
CA VAL A 430 -64.54 17.91 4.32
C VAL A 430 -63.66 16.77 4.82
N LEU A 431 -64.15 15.98 5.80
CA LEU A 431 -63.43 14.80 6.30
C LEU A 431 -63.22 13.76 5.19
N VAL A 432 -64.27 13.42 4.44
CA VAL A 432 -64.17 12.46 3.32
C VAL A 432 -63.24 12.98 2.22
N ALA A 433 -63.31 14.27 1.87
CA ALA A 433 -62.40 14.87 0.89
C ALA A 433 -60.93 14.79 1.36
N THR A 434 -60.68 15.04 2.64
CA THR A 434 -59.34 14.92 3.24
C THR A 434 -58.85 13.47 3.24
N TRP A 435 -59.74 12.51 3.56
CA TRP A 435 -59.44 11.09 3.50
C TRP A 435 -59.14 10.62 2.08
N LEU A 436 -59.88 11.09 1.07
CA LEU A 436 -59.63 10.77 -0.34
C LEU A 436 -58.30 11.35 -0.83
N MET A 437 -57.95 12.58 -0.44
CA MET A 437 -56.63 13.15 -0.72
C MET A 437 -55.52 12.32 -0.08
N PHE A 438 -55.69 11.92 1.19
CA PHE A 438 -54.75 11.02 1.85
C PHE A 438 -54.63 9.67 1.14
N ALA A 439 -55.75 9.02 0.80
CA ALA A 439 -55.78 7.74 0.10
C ALA A 439 -55.10 7.82 -1.28
N LEU A 440 -55.31 8.91 -2.02
CA LEU A 440 -54.67 9.15 -3.31
C LEU A 440 -53.15 9.34 -3.17
N ILE A 441 -52.71 10.17 -2.24
CA ILE A 441 -51.28 10.42 -1.98
C ILE A 441 -50.61 9.12 -1.50
N PHE A 442 -51.22 8.43 -0.53
CA PHE A 442 -50.69 7.18 0.00
C PHE A 442 -50.64 6.08 -1.06
N GLY A 443 -51.73 5.88 -1.79
CA GLY A 443 -51.83 4.86 -2.84
C GLY A 443 -50.84 5.10 -3.98
N SER A 444 -50.65 6.36 -4.39
CA SER A 444 -49.66 6.71 -5.42
C SER A 444 -48.22 6.52 -4.93
N ALA A 445 -47.90 6.95 -3.70
CA ALA A 445 -46.57 6.76 -3.10
C ALA A 445 -46.22 5.27 -2.90
N TYR A 446 -47.16 4.47 -2.40
CA TYR A 446 -46.97 3.02 -2.23
C TYR A 446 -46.74 2.33 -3.57
N ARG A 447 -47.57 2.62 -4.59
CA ARG A 447 -47.39 2.07 -5.94
C ARG A 447 -46.03 2.45 -6.52
N GLY A 448 -45.62 3.72 -6.41
CA GLY A 448 -44.31 4.19 -6.87
C GLY A 448 -43.14 3.47 -6.18
N ASN A 449 -43.17 3.38 -4.85
CA ASN A 449 -42.11 2.69 -4.09
C ASN A 449 -42.08 1.18 -4.37
N LEU A 450 -43.24 0.54 -4.53
CA LEU A 450 -43.32 -0.87 -4.91
C LEU A 450 -42.72 -1.11 -6.30
N THR A 451 -43.02 -0.26 -7.29
CA THR A 451 -42.41 -0.34 -8.63
C THR A 451 -40.89 -0.15 -8.56
N ALA A 452 -40.40 0.81 -7.78
CA ALA A 452 -38.96 1.00 -7.58
C ALA A 452 -38.30 -0.24 -6.94
N PHE A 453 -38.95 -0.86 -5.95
CA PHE A 453 -38.43 -2.05 -5.27
C PHE A 453 -38.44 -3.30 -6.16
N LEU A 454 -39.45 -3.47 -7.00
CA LEU A 454 -39.53 -4.61 -7.94
C LEU A 454 -38.52 -4.48 -9.09
N THR A 455 -38.16 -3.25 -9.45
CA THR A 455 -37.17 -2.97 -10.52
C THR A 455 -35.73 -2.99 -10.01
N LEU A 456 -35.47 -2.52 -8.78
CA LEU A 456 -34.14 -2.51 -8.15
C LEU A 456 -34.12 -3.37 -6.88
N PRO A 457 -33.45 -4.54 -6.89
CA PRO A 457 -33.37 -5.37 -5.70
C PRO A 457 -32.56 -4.66 -4.62
N LYS A 458 -33.20 -4.37 -3.48
CA LYS A 458 -32.54 -3.80 -2.32
C LYS A 458 -31.92 -4.92 -1.48
N TYR A 459 -30.60 -4.92 -1.40
CA TYR A 459 -29.86 -5.82 -0.54
C TYR A 459 -30.05 -5.41 0.94
N PRO A 460 -30.04 -6.37 1.88
CA PRO A 460 -30.00 -6.02 3.29
C PRO A 460 -28.70 -5.24 3.62
N PRO A 461 -28.69 -4.47 4.72
CA PRO A 461 -27.49 -3.77 5.15
C PRO A 461 -26.35 -4.77 5.33
N ARG A 462 -25.15 -4.36 4.95
CA ARG A 462 -23.93 -5.16 4.97
C ARG A 462 -22.81 -4.29 5.52
N ALA A 463 -21.78 -4.93 6.07
CA ALA A 463 -20.62 -4.20 6.61
C ALA A 463 -19.88 -3.49 5.47
N GLU A 464 -19.82 -2.16 5.54
CA GLU A 464 -19.13 -1.32 4.55
C GLU A 464 -17.92 -0.60 5.14
N THR A 465 -17.83 -0.54 6.47
CA THR A 465 -16.78 0.14 7.23
C THR A 465 -15.95 -0.84 8.06
N LEU A 466 -14.75 -0.42 8.46
CA LEU A 466 -13.91 -1.24 9.36
C LEU A 466 -14.59 -1.49 10.72
N GLN A 467 -15.33 -0.50 11.24
CA GLN A 467 -16.02 -0.63 12.52
C GLN A 467 -17.13 -1.68 12.47
N GLU A 468 -17.95 -1.65 11.41
CA GLU A 468 -18.99 -2.64 11.16
C GLU A 468 -18.40 -4.03 10.88
N LEU A 469 -17.26 -4.09 10.19
CA LEU A 469 -16.56 -5.35 9.94
C LEU A 469 -16.13 -6.01 11.25
N VAL A 470 -15.48 -5.26 12.13
CA VAL A 470 -14.99 -5.78 13.41
C VAL A 470 -16.13 -6.17 14.35
N SER A 471 -17.30 -5.52 14.27
CA SER A 471 -18.48 -5.90 15.06
C SER A 471 -19.21 -7.13 14.51
N THR A 472 -19.14 -7.37 13.19
CA THR A 472 -19.96 -8.40 12.52
C THR A 472 -19.17 -9.67 12.21
N ALA A 473 -17.87 -9.56 11.94
CA ALA A 473 -17.05 -10.69 11.51
C ALA A 473 -16.38 -11.40 12.68
N ASP A 474 -16.68 -12.69 12.84
CA ASP A 474 -16.01 -13.54 13.84
C ASP A 474 -14.58 -13.93 13.43
N ARG A 475 -14.31 -13.95 12.11
CA ARG A 475 -13.02 -14.37 11.55
C ARG A 475 -12.74 -13.65 10.25
N ILE A 476 -11.51 -13.15 10.13
CA ILE A 476 -11.02 -12.41 8.96
C ILE A 476 -9.82 -13.17 8.40
N THR A 477 -9.88 -13.58 7.14
CA THR A 477 -8.82 -14.38 6.52
C THR A 477 -7.86 -13.52 5.72
N MET A 478 -6.57 -13.83 5.74
CA MET A 478 -5.55 -13.19 4.91
C MET A 478 -4.48 -14.20 4.47
N PRO A 479 -3.84 -14.06 3.29
CA PRO A 479 -2.78 -14.97 2.83
C PRO A 479 -1.49 -14.91 3.69
N PRO A 480 -0.44 -15.71 3.41
CA PRO A 480 0.74 -15.84 4.28
C PRO A 480 1.47 -14.53 4.61
N TYR A 481 1.57 -13.60 3.63
CA TYR A 481 2.15 -12.28 3.86
C TYR A 481 1.33 -11.40 4.83
N GLY A 482 0.11 -11.83 5.17
CA GLY A 482 -0.74 -11.22 6.18
C GLY A 482 -0.25 -11.39 7.61
N ALA A 483 0.75 -12.25 7.87
CA ALA A 483 1.34 -12.40 9.20
C ALA A 483 1.96 -11.10 9.70
N GLU A 484 2.67 -10.36 8.83
CA GLU A 484 3.25 -9.06 9.16
C GLU A 484 2.15 -8.01 9.41
N PHE A 485 1.08 -8.01 8.60
CA PHE A 485 -0.09 -7.15 8.84
C PHE A 485 -0.76 -7.46 10.18
N LYS A 486 -0.93 -8.73 10.52
CA LYS A 486 -1.49 -9.16 11.81
C LYS A 486 -0.66 -8.62 12.97
N ASN A 487 0.67 -8.69 12.88
CA ASN A 487 1.58 -8.15 13.88
C ASN A 487 1.46 -6.62 13.98
N PHE A 488 1.46 -5.93 12.84
CA PHE A 488 1.29 -4.49 12.73
C PHE A 488 0.00 -4.01 13.39
N PHE A 489 -1.14 -4.64 13.08
CA PHE A 489 -2.43 -4.29 13.68
C PHE A 489 -2.51 -4.59 15.16
N SER A 490 -1.89 -5.70 15.61
CA SER A 490 -1.88 -6.09 17.02
C SER A 490 -1.07 -5.13 17.89
N LYS A 491 -0.04 -4.48 17.32
CA LYS A 491 0.80 -3.48 17.99
C LYS A 491 0.24 -2.05 17.93
N SER A 492 -0.80 -1.80 17.15
CA SER A 492 -1.40 -0.46 17.00
C SER A 492 -1.99 0.04 18.32
N ASP A 493 -1.96 1.34 18.59
CA ASP A 493 -2.59 1.91 19.81
C ASP A 493 -4.12 1.87 19.79
N SER A 494 -4.71 1.89 18.59
CA SER A 494 -6.17 1.90 18.43
C SER A 494 -6.78 0.55 18.77
N GLN A 495 -7.78 0.58 19.66
CA GLN A 495 -8.53 -0.61 20.06
C GLN A 495 -9.20 -1.32 18.88
N LEU A 496 -9.63 -0.57 17.86
CA LEU A 496 -10.25 -1.11 16.66
C LEU A 496 -9.25 -1.95 15.84
N PHE A 497 -8.04 -1.45 15.64
CA PHE A 497 -6.98 -2.17 14.92
C PHE A 497 -6.42 -3.34 15.72
N LYS A 498 -6.28 -3.23 17.05
CA LYS A 498 -5.94 -4.37 17.91
C LYS A 498 -6.96 -5.50 17.76
N ARG A 499 -8.24 -5.14 17.76
CA ARG A 499 -9.32 -6.12 17.59
C ARG A 499 -9.30 -6.75 16.19
N LEU A 500 -9.06 -5.96 15.15
CA LEU A 500 -8.84 -6.47 13.79
C LEU A 500 -7.72 -7.53 13.77
N GLY A 501 -6.56 -7.22 14.35
CA GLY A 501 -5.42 -8.15 14.43
C GLY A 501 -5.74 -9.46 15.16
N GLN A 502 -6.57 -9.42 16.21
CA GLN A 502 -7.04 -10.61 16.92
C GLN A 502 -7.94 -11.51 16.06
N LEU A 503 -8.79 -10.91 15.22
CA LEU A 503 -9.72 -11.63 14.34
C LEU A 503 -9.04 -12.19 13.08
N MET A 504 -7.80 -11.77 12.78
CA MET A 504 -7.05 -12.18 11.60
C MET A 504 -6.51 -13.62 11.71
N HIS A 505 -6.81 -14.42 10.69
CA HIS A 505 -6.34 -15.79 10.52
C HIS A 505 -5.65 -15.97 9.17
N ILE A 506 -4.46 -16.56 9.20
CA ILE A 506 -3.68 -16.79 7.99
C ILE A 506 -4.20 -18.01 7.24
N VAL A 507 -4.37 -17.88 5.92
CA VAL A 507 -4.80 -18.94 5.00
C VAL A 507 -3.76 -19.13 3.90
N PRO A 508 -3.70 -20.29 3.22
CA PRO A 508 -2.64 -20.58 2.25
C PRO A 508 -2.66 -19.68 1.01
N SER A 509 -3.85 -19.27 0.54
CA SER A 509 -3.98 -18.44 -0.66
C SER A 509 -5.24 -17.58 -0.63
N VAL A 510 -5.24 -16.55 -1.48
CA VAL A 510 -6.37 -15.62 -1.69
C VAL A 510 -7.63 -16.36 -2.08
N ASN A 511 -7.49 -17.35 -2.96
CA ASN A 511 -8.61 -18.16 -3.44
C ASN A 511 -9.26 -18.93 -2.30
N VAL A 512 -8.46 -19.52 -1.41
CA VAL A 512 -8.97 -20.26 -0.26
C VAL A 512 -9.66 -19.31 0.72
N GLY A 513 -9.08 -18.12 0.96
CA GLY A 513 -9.69 -17.11 1.82
C GLY A 513 -11.03 -16.58 1.28
N GLN A 514 -11.07 -16.23 -0.01
CA GLN A 514 -12.29 -15.79 -0.70
C GLN A 514 -13.35 -16.89 -0.79
N GLN A 515 -12.95 -18.14 -0.99
CA GLN A 515 -13.86 -19.27 -0.96
C GLN A 515 -14.48 -19.45 0.44
N GLN A 516 -13.67 -19.34 1.49
CA GLN A 516 -14.18 -19.33 2.87
C GLN A 516 -15.09 -18.13 3.15
N ALA A 517 -14.82 -16.97 2.55
CA ALA A 517 -15.69 -15.80 2.67
C ALA A 517 -17.08 -16.06 2.08
N VAL A 518 -17.17 -16.80 0.96
CA VAL A 518 -18.45 -17.24 0.38
C VAL A 518 -19.13 -18.30 1.27
N ASP A 519 -18.41 -19.38 1.60
CA ASP A 519 -19.03 -20.57 2.18
C ASP A 519 -19.36 -20.38 3.67
N LYS A 520 -18.50 -19.67 4.41
CA LYS A 520 -18.62 -19.49 5.87
C LYS A 520 -19.11 -18.10 6.25
N LYS A 521 -19.46 -17.24 5.27
CA LYS A 521 -19.85 -15.83 5.47
C LYS A 521 -18.83 -15.02 6.28
N GLN A 522 -17.55 -15.36 6.14
CA GLN A 522 -16.42 -14.68 6.78
C GLN A 522 -15.92 -13.53 5.90
N ALA A 523 -15.03 -12.71 6.45
CA ALA A 523 -14.35 -11.69 5.67
C ALA A 523 -12.97 -12.17 5.18
N HIS A 524 -12.58 -11.68 4.02
CA HIS A 524 -11.25 -11.87 3.47
C HIS A 524 -10.60 -10.52 3.21
N LEU A 525 -9.33 -10.37 3.58
CA LEU A 525 -8.62 -9.10 3.55
C LEU A 525 -7.44 -9.18 2.59
N ASP A 526 -7.37 -8.26 1.64
CA ASP A 526 -6.32 -8.18 0.61
C ASP A 526 -6.40 -6.82 -0.13
N THR A 527 -5.47 -6.56 -1.03
CA THR A 527 -5.42 -5.37 -1.88
C THR A 527 -6.63 -5.29 -2.79
N ARG A 528 -7.31 -4.14 -2.82
CA ARG A 528 -8.55 -3.94 -3.59
C ARG A 528 -8.45 -4.39 -5.05
N ARG A 529 -7.34 -4.06 -5.71
CA ARG A 529 -7.12 -4.39 -7.12
C ARG A 529 -7.00 -5.90 -7.36
N TYR A 530 -6.29 -6.60 -6.48
CA TYR A 530 -6.20 -8.06 -6.56
C TYR A 530 -7.56 -8.72 -6.31
N GLN A 531 -8.30 -8.26 -5.30
CA GLN A 531 -9.62 -8.81 -5.01
C GLN A 531 -10.59 -8.58 -6.17
N LYS A 532 -10.63 -7.39 -6.77
CA LYS A 532 -11.46 -7.10 -7.95
C LYS A 532 -11.16 -8.08 -9.09
N LEU A 533 -9.89 -8.32 -9.37
CA LEU A 533 -9.47 -9.25 -10.42
C LEU A 533 -9.89 -10.69 -10.08
N SER A 534 -9.65 -11.13 -8.85
CA SER A 534 -9.97 -12.48 -8.40
C SER A 534 -11.49 -12.74 -8.45
N ILE A 535 -12.29 -11.78 -7.98
CA ILE A 535 -13.76 -11.84 -8.05
C ILE A 535 -14.21 -11.95 -9.50
N ALA A 536 -13.67 -11.10 -10.39
CA ALA A 536 -14.02 -11.11 -11.80
C ALA A 536 -13.59 -12.39 -12.53
N LYS A 537 -12.54 -13.09 -12.08
CA LYS A 537 -12.06 -14.33 -12.71
C LYS A 537 -12.76 -15.59 -12.19
N ARG A 538 -13.11 -15.64 -10.89
CA ARG A 538 -13.43 -16.92 -10.21
C ARG A 538 -14.72 -16.91 -9.39
N PHE A 539 -15.19 -15.74 -8.97
CA PHE A 539 -16.33 -15.63 -8.05
C PHE A 539 -17.54 -14.95 -8.70
N ILE A 540 -17.72 -15.14 -10.01
CA ILE A 540 -18.95 -14.78 -10.71
C ILE A 540 -19.88 -16.00 -10.73
N GLY A 541 -21.14 -15.81 -10.32
CA GLY A 541 -22.19 -16.83 -10.40
C GLY A 541 -22.61 -17.16 -11.84
N THR A 542 -23.44 -18.20 -11.98
CA THR A 542 -24.02 -18.61 -13.27
C THR A 542 -24.84 -17.49 -13.93
N ASP A 543 -25.37 -16.59 -13.12
CA ASP A 543 -26.26 -15.51 -13.52
C ASP A 543 -25.49 -14.23 -13.87
N GLY A 544 -24.15 -14.29 -13.88
CA GLY A 544 -23.28 -13.15 -14.14
C GLY A 544 -23.09 -12.20 -12.95
N THR A 545 -23.71 -12.48 -11.80
CA THR A 545 -23.59 -11.68 -10.57
C THR A 545 -22.37 -12.09 -9.75
N PRO A 546 -21.64 -11.14 -9.12
CA PRO A 546 -20.54 -11.49 -8.23
C PRO A 546 -21.07 -12.16 -6.95
N LYS A 547 -20.36 -13.18 -6.45
CA LYS A 547 -20.67 -13.85 -5.18
C LYS A 547 -20.10 -13.13 -3.97
N LEU A 548 -19.10 -12.28 -4.19
CA LEU A 548 -18.41 -11.49 -3.18
C LEU A 548 -18.58 -10.02 -3.50
N TYR A 549 -18.76 -9.21 -2.46
CA TYR A 549 -18.66 -7.76 -2.58
C TYR A 549 -17.40 -7.26 -1.86
N LEU A 550 -16.97 -6.06 -2.23
CA LEU A 550 -15.89 -5.33 -1.56
C LEU A 550 -16.50 -4.24 -0.69
N GLY A 551 -15.98 -4.08 0.51
CA GLY A 551 -16.34 -2.97 1.39
C GLY A 551 -16.09 -1.62 0.72
N ARG A 552 -16.92 -0.64 1.07
CA ARG A 552 -16.79 0.73 0.56
C ARG A 552 -15.51 1.39 1.05
N GLU A 553 -15.25 1.31 2.35
CA GLU A 553 -14.10 1.95 3.00
C GLU A 553 -12.88 1.04 3.00
N SER A 554 -11.72 1.65 2.78
CA SER A 554 -10.44 0.97 2.90
C SER A 554 -9.96 1.00 4.35
N ILE A 555 -9.34 -0.10 4.80
CA ILE A 555 -8.84 -0.27 6.16
C ILE A 555 -7.56 0.56 6.35
N ILE A 556 -6.67 0.53 5.34
CA ILE A 556 -5.48 1.37 5.28
C ILE A 556 -5.32 1.84 3.82
N PRO A 557 -5.30 3.16 3.55
CA PRO A 557 -4.72 3.69 2.33
C PRO A 557 -3.19 3.55 2.45
N GLY A 558 -2.66 2.39 2.07
CA GLY A 558 -1.23 2.09 2.15
C GLY A 558 -0.47 2.74 1.00
N GLN A 559 0.70 3.30 1.29
CA GLN A 559 1.66 3.63 0.23
C GLN A 559 2.32 2.33 -0.25
N SER A 560 2.35 2.14 -1.57
CA SER A 560 3.01 0.99 -2.18
C SER A 560 4.13 1.39 -3.12
N ALA A 561 5.23 0.65 -3.02
CA ALA A 561 6.46 0.86 -3.77
C ALA A 561 7.24 -0.45 -3.89
N TRP A 562 8.32 -0.45 -4.68
CA TRP A 562 9.21 -1.59 -4.80
C TRP A 562 10.28 -1.56 -3.71
N PRO A 563 10.48 -2.67 -2.97
CA PRO A 563 11.62 -2.83 -2.09
C PRO A 563 12.94 -2.72 -2.86
N ILE A 564 13.85 -1.90 -2.34
CA ILE A 564 15.22 -1.72 -2.83
C ILE A 564 16.20 -1.85 -1.66
N PRO A 565 17.45 -2.31 -1.90
CA PRO A 565 18.43 -2.38 -0.83
C PRO A 565 18.66 -1.00 -0.21
N HIS A 566 19.00 -0.97 1.08
CA HIS A 566 19.30 0.28 1.75
C HIS A 566 20.37 1.09 1.01
N ASP A 567 20.09 2.39 0.91
CA ASP A 567 20.98 3.39 0.34
C ASP A 567 21.42 3.05 -1.10
N ALA A 568 20.53 2.42 -1.89
CA ALA A 568 20.79 2.05 -3.27
C ALA A 568 21.14 3.27 -4.15
N PRO A 569 22.32 3.30 -4.80
CA PRO A 569 22.76 4.45 -5.59
C PRO A 569 21.98 4.66 -6.90
N PHE A 570 21.29 3.62 -7.37
CA PHE A 570 20.38 3.69 -8.53
C PHE A 570 18.97 4.19 -8.18
N GLY A 571 18.62 4.31 -6.88
CA GLY A 571 17.29 4.73 -6.42
C GLY A 571 16.78 6.02 -7.09
N PRO A 572 17.56 7.13 -7.10
CA PRO A 572 17.11 8.38 -7.73
C PRO A 572 16.86 8.28 -9.23
N VAL A 573 17.58 7.41 -9.95
CA VAL A 573 17.36 7.19 -11.39
C VAL A 573 16.12 6.35 -11.61
N LEU A 574 15.96 5.28 -10.81
CA LEU A 574 14.77 4.43 -10.82
C LEU A 574 13.51 5.25 -10.52
N ASP A 575 13.54 6.11 -9.50
CA ASP A 575 12.42 6.96 -9.10
C ASP A 575 11.99 7.91 -10.21
N ARG A 576 12.95 8.49 -10.96
CA ARG A 576 12.64 9.34 -12.13
C ARG A 576 11.92 8.56 -13.22
N CYS A 577 12.36 7.34 -13.51
CA CYS A 577 11.70 6.50 -14.50
C CYS A 577 10.31 6.07 -14.04
N LEU A 578 10.15 5.70 -12.76
CA LEU A 578 8.86 5.38 -12.16
C LEU A 578 7.88 6.56 -12.26
N MET A 579 8.33 7.75 -11.85
CA MET A 579 7.52 8.96 -11.95
C MET A 579 7.10 9.24 -13.40
N ALA A 580 8.02 9.12 -14.36
CA ALA A 580 7.68 9.31 -15.78
C ALA A 580 6.60 8.33 -16.28
N VAL A 581 6.64 7.06 -15.88
CA VAL A 581 5.63 6.05 -16.25
C VAL A 581 4.26 6.38 -15.63
N ILE A 582 4.25 6.83 -14.38
CA ILE A 582 3.03 7.23 -13.67
C ILE A 582 2.43 8.52 -14.23
N GLU A 583 3.26 9.54 -14.47
CA GLU A 583 2.86 10.83 -15.05
C GLU A 583 2.31 10.67 -16.47
N ALA A 584 2.86 9.74 -17.25
CA ALA A 584 2.34 9.39 -18.57
C ALA A 584 1.00 8.62 -18.52
N GLY A 585 0.56 8.17 -17.34
CA GLY A 585 -0.68 7.41 -17.16
C GLY A 585 -0.63 5.96 -17.66
N LEU A 586 0.55 5.46 -18.04
CA LEU A 586 0.74 4.12 -18.61
C LEU A 586 0.34 3.03 -17.62
N TYR A 587 0.74 3.19 -16.35
CA TYR A 587 0.45 2.21 -15.29
C TYR A 587 -1.06 2.00 -15.08
N GLU A 588 -1.83 3.08 -15.06
CA GLU A 588 -3.28 3.02 -14.89
C GLU A 588 -3.96 2.45 -16.14
N GLN A 589 -3.44 2.74 -17.33
CA GLN A 589 -3.92 2.15 -18.58
C GLN A 589 -3.72 0.63 -18.59
N TRP A 590 -2.51 0.13 -18.27
CA TRP A 590 -2.25 -1.31 -18.19
C TRP A 590 -3.13 -2.01 -17.15
N SER A 591 -3.37 -1.37 -16.02
CA SER A 591 -4.27 -1.87 -14.97
C SER A 591 -5.71 -2.04 -15.49
N LYS A 592 -6.25 -1.02 -16.18
CA LYS A 592 -7.59 -1.06 -16.79
C LYS A 592 -7.67 -2.15 -17.86
N ASP A 593 -6.67 -2.26 -18.71
CA ASP A 593 -6.63 -3.25 -19.79
C ASP A 593 -6.60 -4.68 -19.24
N LEU A 594 -5.79 -4.95 -18.20
CA LEU A 594 -5.72 -6.26 -17.54
C LEU A 594 -7.06 -6.64 -16.89
N LEU A 595 -7.72 -5.69 -16.22
CA LEU A 595 -9.03 -5.93 -15.61
C LEU A 595 -10.10 -6.18 -16.69
N PHE A 596 -10.12 -5.36 -17.75
CA PHE A 596 -11.03 -5.52 -18.87
C PHE A 596 -10.86 -6.88 -19.56
N GLN A 597 -9.61 -7.27 -19.85
CA GLN A 597 -9.30 -8.58 -20.44
C GLN A 597 -9.76 -9.74 -19.54
N ALA A 598 -9.59 -9.63 -18.22
CA ALA A 598 -10.06 -10.64 -17.29
C ALA A 598 -11.60 -10.77 -17.31
N GLN A 599 -12.31 -9.64 -17.33
CA GLN A 599 -13.78 -9.63 -17.43
C GLN A 599 -14.27 -10.22 -18.75
N VAL A 600 -13.65 -9.86 -19.88
CA VAL A 600 -13.99 -10.41 -21.20
C VAL A 600 -13.76 -11.92 -21.25
N LYS A 601 -12.62 -12.41 -20.74
CA LYS A 601 -12.34 -13.85 -20.67
C LYS A 601 -13.35 -14.59 -19.80
N SER A 602 -13.71 -14.03 -18.65
CA SER A 602 -14.74 -14.62 -17.78
C SER A 602 -16.10 -14.69 -18.48
N ARG A 603 -16.52 -13.62 -19.16
CA ARG A 603 -17.77 -13.59 -19.93
C ARG A 603 -17.79 -14.62 -21.06
N LYS A 604 -16.69 -14.76 -21.81
CA LYS A 604 -16.56 -15.78 -22.87
C LYS A 604 -16.61 -17.20 -22.33
N GLY A 605 -15.93 -17.47 -21.21
CA GLY A 605 -16.00 -18.77 -20.53
C GLY A 605 -17.41 -19.10 -20.04
N GLN A 606 -18.13 -18.11 -19.52
CA GLN A 606 -19.54 -18.24 -19.13
C GLN A 606 -20.46 -18.44 -20.34
N GLN A 607 -20.23 -17.75 -21.46
CA GLN A 607 -20.97 -17.96 -22.70
C GLN A 607 -20.77 -19.37 -23.26
N GLN A 608 -19.56 -19.93 -23.20
CA GLN A 608 -19.32 -21.32 -23.61
C GLN A 608 -20.03 -22.33 -22.69
N GLN A 609 -20.06 -22.09 -21.37
CA GLN A 609 -20.83 -22.91 -20.43
C GLN A 609 -22.36 -22.73 -20.59
N HIS A 610 -22.82 -21.54 -20.96
CA HIS A 610 -24.23 -21.25 -21.25
C HIS A 610 -24.67 -21.86 -22.59
N VAL A 611 -23.82 -21.90 -23.61
CA VAL A 611 -24.12 -22.57 -24.89
C VAL A 611 -24.25 -24.09 -24.71
N ALA A 612 -23.49 -24.70 -23.79
CA ALA A 612 -23.66 -26.11 -23.41
C ALA A 612 -24.92 -26.37 -22.56
N LYS A 613 -25.56 -25.33 -22.01
CA LYS A 613 -26.74 -25.41 -21.13
C LYS A 613 -27.96 -24.66 -21.70
N LYS A 614 -27.92 -24.28 -22.98
CA LYS A 614 -28.99 -23.56 -23.68
C LYS A 614 -30.08 -24.54 -24.12
N THR A 615 -30.84 -25.00 -23.14
CA THR A 615 -32.30 -25.12 -23.29
C THR A 615 -32.88 -24.28 -22.17
N ASP A 616 -33.59 -23.23 -22.58
CA ASP A 616 -34.30 -22.23 -21.79
C ASP A 616 -33.58 -21.02 -21.16
N SER A 617 -34.06 -19.87 -21.65
CA SER A 617 -34.09 -18.51 -21.10
C SER A 617 -32.92 -17.58 -21.45
N ASP A 618 -33.12 -16.90 -22.58
CA ASP A 618 -32.36 -15.76 -23.07
C ASP A 618 -32.49 -14.53 -22.16
N SER A 619 -31.41 -13.76 -22.13
CA SER A 619 -31.31 -12.45 -21.53
C SER A 619 -32.02 -11.37 -22.36
N SER A 620 -33.15 -10.85 -21.88
CA SER A 620 -33.49 -9.41 -21.97
C SER A 620 -34.78 -9.15 -21.20
N ILE A 621 -34.75 -8.15 -20.30
CA ILE A 621 -35.85 -7.72 -19.41
C ILE A 621 -36.36 -8.85 -18.51
N ARG A 622 -35.94 -8.87 -17.24
CA ARG A 622 -36.53 -9.78 -16.24
C ARG A 622 -38.03 -9.52 -16.18
N SER A 623 -38.81 -10.39 -16.80
CA SER A 623 -40.27 -10.38 -16.70
C SER A 623 -40.66 -10.69 -15.26
N LEU A 624 -41.73 -10.06 -14.78
CA LEU A 624 -42.22 -10.27 -13.43
C LEU A 624 -42.71 -11.73 -13.31
N THR A 625 -41.94 -12.58 -12.63
CA THR A 625 -42.30 -13.98 -12.39
C THR A 625 -43.34 -14.12 -11.29
N THR A 626 -44.06 -15.26 -11.28
CA THR A 626 -45.05 -15.61 -10.23
C THR A 626 -44.47 -15.59 -8.81
N THR A 627 -43.15 -15.75 -8.67
CA THR A 627 -42.43 -15.63 -7.40
C THR A 627 -42.55 -14.23 -6.78
N HIS A 628 -42.61 -13.17 -7.58
CA HIS A 628 -42.80 -11.81 -7.09
C HIS A 628 -44.21 -11.55 -6.56
N LEU A 629 -45.21 -12.29 -7.07
CA LEU A 629 -46.62 -12.15 -6.68
C LEU A 629 -47.05 -13.10 -5.55
N GLN A 630 -46.14 -13.94 -5.04
CA GLN A 630 -46.43 -14.89 -3.95
C GLN A 630 -47.06 -14.22 -2.73
N GLY A 631 -46.55 -13.05 -2.33
CA GLY A 631 -47.10 -12.32 -1.18
C GLY A 631 -48.55 -11.92 -1.38
N ALA A 632 -48.92 -11.48 -2.59
CA ALA A 632 -50.29 -11.10 -2.92
C ALA A 632 -51.23 -12.32 -2.92
N PHE A 633 -50.78 -13.45 -3.46
CA PHE A 633 -51.57 -14.70 -3.44
C PHE A 633 -51.76 -15.23 -2.03
N LEU A 634 -50.72 -15.18 -1.18
CA LEU A 634 -50.83 -15.58 0.23
C LEU A 634 -51.84 -14.70 0.99
N LEU A 635 -51.81 -13.38 0.78
CA LEU A 635 -52.76 -12.44 1.37
C LEU A 635 -54.21 -12.71 0.93
N LEU A 636 -54.40 -12.99 -0.36
CA LEU A 636 -55.72 -13.32 -0.91
C LEU A 636 -56.27 -14.62 -0.31
N LEU A 637 -55.46 -15.67 -0.29
CA LEU A 637 -55.85 -16.97 0.27
C LEU A 637 -56.16 -16.87 1.77
N LEU A 638 -55.35 -16.12 2.52
CA LEU A 638 -55.59 -15.85 3.94
C LEU A 638 -56.91 -15.09 4.14
N GLY A 639 -57.16 -14.04 3.36
CA GLY A 639 -58.39 -13.26 3.42
C GLY A 639 -59.65 -14.09 3.11
N LEU A 640 -59.61 -14.89 2.04
CA LEU A 640 -60.69 -15.82 1.68
C LEU A 640 -60.89 -16.91 2.76
N GLY A 641 -59.80 -17.40 3.36
CA GLY A 641 -59.86 -18.36 4.46
C GLY A 641 -60.57 -17.78 5.68
N ILE A 642 -60.21 -16.56 6.11
CA ILE A 642 -60.85 -15.87 7.23
C ILE A 642 -62.33 -15.63 6.93
N ALA A 643 -62.66 -15.14 5.73
CA ALA A 643 -64.05 -14.91 5.31
C ALA A 643 -64.88 -16.21 5.29
N GLY A 644 -64.29 -17.31 4.82
CA GLY A 644 -64.91 -18.63 4.84
C GLY A 644 -65.18 -19.12 6.27
N ILE A 645 -64.22 -18.95 7.18
CA ILE A 645 -64.38 -19.31 8.60
C ILE A 645 -65.48 -18.48 9.25
N THR A 646 -65.51 -17.15 9.03
CA THR A 646 -66.56 -16.29 9.59
C THR A 646 -67.94 -16.68 9.08
N PHE A 647 -68.07 -17.00 7.78
CA PHE A 647 -69.33 -17.47 7.21
C PHE A 647 -69.81 -18.79 7.82
N VAL A 648 -68.90 -19.75 8.03
CA VAL A 648 -69.22 -21.02 8.70
C VAL A 648 -69.64 -20.79 10.16
N VAL A 649 -68.95 -19.89 10.88
CA VAL A 649 -69.30 -19.53 12.26
C VAL A 649 -70.68 -18.87 12.32
N GLU A 650 -70.99 -17.96 11.41
CA GLU A 650 -72.32 -17.34 11.31
C GLU A 650 -73.42 -18.37 11.07
N LEU A 651 -73.19 -19.34 10.18
CA LEU A 651 -74.11 -20.45 9.94
C LEU A 651 -74.31 -21.33 11.17
N LEU A 652 -73.24 -21.62 11.92
CA LEU A 652 -73.32 -22.40 13.16
C LEU A 652 -74.10 -21.64 14.24
N ILE A 653 -73.85 -20.34 14.41
CA ILE A 653 -74.57 -19.49 15.35
C ILE A 653 -76.06 -19.42 14.98
N LEU A 654 -76.38 -19.23 13.69
CA LEU A 654 -77.76 -19.22 13.20
C LEU A 654 -78.48 -20.54 13.48
N ARG A 655 -77.81 -21.68 13.24
CA ARG A 655 -78.37 -23.00 13.57
C ARG A 655 -78.58 -23.20 15.07
N LEU A 656 -77.64 -22.77 15.91
CA LEU A 656 -77.77 -22.83 17.38
C LEU A 656 -78.93 -21.95 17.89
N LEU A 657 -79.09 -20.75 17.33
CA LEU A 657 -80.20 -19.85 17.66
C LEU A 657 -81.56 -20.39 17.20
N GLN A 658 -81.62 -21.08 16.07
CA GLN A 658 -82.83 -21.75 15.60
C GLN A 658 -83.19 -22.97 16.47
N ALA A 659 -82.20 -23.76 16.89
CA ALA A 659 -82.40 -24.88 17.81
C ALA A 659 -82.87 -24.41 19.21
N SER A 660 -82.39 -23.24 19.67
CA SER A 660 -82.81 -22.63 20.94
C SER A 660 -84.22 -22.02 20.91
N ARG A 661 -84.79 -21.71 19.74
CA ARG A 661 -86.17 -21.20 19.58
C ARG A 661 -87.21 -22.30 19.33
N GLY A 662 -86.76 -23.54 19.13
CA GLY A 662 -87.60 -24.72 18.89
C GLY A 662 -87.91 -25.57 20.13
N ASN A 663 -87.36 -25.19 21.29
CA ASN A 663 -87.81 -25.60 22.62
C ASN A 663 -88.51 -24.40 23.27
#